data_AF-A0A9E3Q5W9-F1
#
_entry.id   AF-A0A9E3Q5W9-F1
#
_cell.length_a   1.000
_cell.length_b   1.000
_cell.length_c   1.000
_cell.angle_alpha   90.00
_cell.angle_beta   90.00
_cell.angle_gamma   90.00
#
_symmetry.space_group_name_H-M   'P 1'
#
loop_
_entity.id
_entity.type
_entity.pdbx_description
1 polymer ?
#
loop_
_entity_poly.entity_id
_entity_poly.type
_entity_poly.pdbx_seq_one_letter_code
_entity_poly.pdbx_strand_id
1 'polypeptide(L)'
;MTIRRMLLCWGTALAVASASAQDGLPGAPEENGLQPVSTTVYINTSDILNNGRTESLGIAITSGAHVVVGWEDDSPTPADAPMDHLGATWTLIDTLGEWVTPETEIVARHPDYAGATAYRRFLSFFRPDGSPTPGTGMWGPKIKANPFGDGFGMGVTGWAVADEIHELEAFDAGLRQDSPYVQLLNNAGEPLGVLTGVPAAYHQRDGGIRIGDWHYLANGNIVIAGESRQDADLEAVFGGPAPNRHVIVRVVSPTGEEVRATQLASSDSSARGEMWHGLAVTRNGFAVRFSDNGAGVIRLFNNDGTPVGDNINLGELAEEPIAGTGGRGDGVGFHGNGEDAYAAVATGVDAEERRRVWVTVINADGTRRWTRDVSDDVELGTVGRCDVGIDGQGRVVVVYNGTLLTADSPSVVYGRLFAADGAPLGGTFYVSELEMPDPVTLVSRNPRVAFRNDTVAVTWESENIEPGTRVVAARMFVVPVKPGSIESVGLTRIVPDTVIINQDLDALGNWEPYVSVLGTSTFLVEGNAFARDTSDQQRYVVALQPAAGGAMRTVEGFYADNGTPFADAINASRQNGNPGRVAGDRRPGGVHYVVGGETSVHTLEPFQSGNRWAGGFDRLDNGRYATIQTFRLDTATLEPTPVTLALDSASGRVTSGFAPGPEISRFGGDVAFLSNGNVLSVVDDRSGNLGEGATMVATVFTPEGAVVKESFAVAPGQIWANVAAYQGGFAIRANGMLHFFDNAGNSQGDPVDQNTSGHSFDRGRGDGTRIAAHINSPYVFLTGKVTDAPVVRVAAWDARDRSFVAVADVSEGGFRGDFDRAVVASDALNRVVVSWVARPEGYEQNQVAARVLELDGTAKSFRPLTASFLPFINESQAGAIRTIQMSVALTTRQILVAAKGEINLQNQPAQGANSPREINFYTVISHPDPKDDPTPPAGGGDVVPRLSVTRAGGSVTVTSEPQPLPAGFVLELGPTVNGPWAPQVGANSPVTVPIGTEPAVFLRARR
;
A
#
# COMPACT_ATOMS: atom_id res chain seq x y z
N MET A 1 25.71 -36.22 -46.97
CA MET A 1 24.87 -35.03 -47.16
C MET A 1 23.43 -35.47 -47.30
N THR A 2 22.40 -34.97 -46.62
CA THR A 2 22.26 -34.34 -45.30
C THR A 2 20.78 -34.56 -44.96
N ILE A 3 20.53 -35.14 -43.79
CA ILE A 3 19.22 -35.40 -43.20
C ILE A 3 18.64 -34.05 -42.74
N ARG A 4 17.41 -33.70 -43.16
CA ARG A 4 16.56 -32.72 -42.47
C ARG A 4 15.09 -32.96 -42.83
N ARG A 5 14.26 -33.03 -41.78
CA ARG A 5 12.77 -33.04 -41.74
C ARG A 5 12.08 -34.41 -41.62
N MET A 6 12.21 -35.01 -40.43
CA MET A 6 11.16 -35.79 -39.76
C MET A 6 11.33 -35.58 -38.26
N LEU A 7 10.20 -35.57 -37.52
CA LEU A 7 10.00 -35.29 -36.08
C LEU A 7 9.87 -33.81 -35.66
N LEU A 8 8.63 -33.33 -35.63
CA LEU A 8 8.14 -32.45 -34.55
C LEU A 8 6.60 -32.54 -34.47
N CYS A 9 6.11 -33.67 -33.97
CA CYS A 9 4.82 -33.76 -33.28
C CYS A 9 5.16 -34.17 -31.84
N TRP A 10 4.40 -33.65 -30.86
CA TRP A 10 4.51 -33.80 -29.40
C TRP A 10 5.21 -32.63 -28.71
N GLY A 11 4.44 -31.83 -27.95
CA GLY A 11 4.99 -30.88 -26.98
C GLY A 11 4.36 -29.49 -26.85
N THR A 12 3.07 -29.29 -27.14
CA THR A 12 2.33 -28.10 -26.66
C THR A 12 0.98 -28.52 -26.10
N ALA A 13 1.01 -28.95 -24.84
CA ALA A 13 -0.15 -29.04 -23.97
C ALA A 13 0.37 -28.74 -22.57
N LEU A 14 0.10 -27.53 -22.06
CA LEU A 14 -0.30 -27.31 -20.68
C LEU A 14 -0.69 -25.83 -20.49
N ALA A 15 -1.80 -25.63 -19.78
CA ALA A 15 -2.40 -24.38 -19.30
C ALA A 15 -3.12 -23.49 -20.33
N VAL A 16 -4.07 -24.06 -21.07
CA VAL A 16 -5.37 -23.38 -21.24
C VAL A 16 -6.31 -24.14 -20.32
N ALA A 17 -6.71 -23.53 -19.21
CA ALA A 17 -7.85 -24.05 -18.46
C ALA A 17 -9.03 -24.06 -19.44
N SER A 18 -9.43 -25.27 -19.83
CA SER A 18 -10.65 -25.50 -20.55
C SER A 18 -11.79 -24.96 -19.69
N ALA A 19 -12.30 -23.77 -20.04
CA ALA A 19 -13.68 -23.43 -19.78
C ALA A 19 -14.52 -24.48 -20.52
N SER A 20 -14.81 -25.59 -19.86
CA SER A 20 -15.95 -26.40 -20.22
C SER A 20 -17.13 -25.44 -20.23
N ALA A 21 -17.88 -25.39 -21.33
CA ALA A 21 -19.22 -24.83 -21.34
C ALA A 21 -19.99 -25.55 -20.23
N GLN A 22 -20.06 -24.93 -19.05
CA GLN A 22 -20.99 -25.31 -18.00
C GLN A 22 -22.38 -25.09 -18.59
N ASP A 23 -23.27 -26.06 -18.38
CA ASP A 23 -24.71 -25.90 -18.57
C ASP A 23 -25.08 -24.50 -18.05
N GLY A 24 -25.84 -23.69 -18.81
CA GLY A 24 -26.07 -22.24 -18.60
C GLY A 24 -26.77 -21.81 -17.30
N LEU A 25 -26.37 -22.41 -16.18
CA LEU A 25 -26.75 -22.17 -14.81
C LEU A 25 -25.52 -21.61 -14.08
N PRO A 26 -25.69 -20.57 -13.26
CA PRO A 26 -24.64 -20.08 -12.38
C PRO A 26 -24.04 -21.19 -11.49
N GLY A 27 -22.74 -21.09 -11.21
CA GLY A 27 -22.03 -22.02 -10.32
C GLY A 27 -21.92 -21.51 -8.88
N ALA A 28 -21.20 -22.27 -8.05
CA ALA A 28 -20.83 -21.82 -6.70
C ALA A 28 -19.74 -20.73 -6.77
N PRO A 29 -19.67 -19.76 -5.83
CA PRO A 29 -18.64 -18.73 -5.82
C PRO A 29 -17.20 -19.28 -5.94
N GLU A 30 -16.91 -20.40 -5.27
CA GLU A 30 -15.59 -21.05 -5.19
C GLU A 30 -15.08 -21.54 -6.55
N GLU A 31 -16.01 -21.92 -7.43
CA GLU A 31 -15.71 -22.33 -8.81
C GLU A 31 -15.54 -21.12 -9.74
N ASN A 32 -15.92 -19.93 -9.27
CA ASN A 32 -16.05 -18.70 -10.05
C ASN A 32 -15.17 -17.54 -9.53
N GLY A 33 -14.07 -17.88 -8.83
CA GLY A 33 -13.01 -16.93 -8.48
C GLY A 33 -13.22 -16.18 -7.17
N LEU A 34 -14.20 -16.57 -6.34
CA LEU A 34 -14.44 -16.02 -5.01
C LEU A 34 -14.48 -17.13 -3.97
N GLN A 35 -13.98 -16.86 -2.77
CA GLN A 35 -14.13 -17.76 -1.64
C GLN A 35 -15.06 -17.09 -0.61
N PRO A 36 -16.23 -17.67 -0.32
CA PRO A 36 -17.07 -17.19 0.78
C PRO A 36 -16.32 -17.30 2.10
N VAL A 37 -16.35 -16.23 2.89
CA VAL A 37 -15.77 -16.19 4.24
C VAL A 37 -16.84 -16.06 5.33
N SER A 38 -18.08 -15.82 4.92
CA SER A 38 -19.27 -15.87 5.78
C SER A 38 -20.37 -16.74 5.18
N THR A 39 -21.28 -17.19 6.03
CA THR A 39 -22.63 -17.56 5.59
C THR A 39 -23.42 -16.31 5.21
N THR A 40 -24.58 -16.49 4.58
CA THR A 40 -25.57 -15.43 4.43
C THR A 40 -26.10 -15.04 5.80
N VAL A 41 -25.99 -13.74 6.12
CA VAL A 41 -26.44 -13.16 7.38
C VAL A 41 -27.66 -12.29 7.12
N TYR A 42 -28.73 -12.48 7.89
CA TYR A 42 -29.90 -11.60 7.91
C TYR A 42 -29.77 -10.60 9.07
N ILE A 43 -29.88 -9.31 8.79
CA ILE A 43 -29.44 -8.23 9.68
C ILE A 43 -30.60 -7.67 10.51
N ASN A 44 -31.72 -7.29 9.88
CA ASN A 44 -32.90 -6.73 10.56
C ASN A 44 -34.10 -7.66 10.39
N THR A 45 -34.11 -8.81 11.04
CA THR A 45 -35.30 -9.68 11.09
C THR A 45 -36.35 -9.08 12.04
N SER A 46 -37.61 -9.54 11.95
CA SER A 46 -38.73 -9.02 12.74
C SER A 46 -38.55 -9.23 14.25
N ASP A 47 -37.79 -10.25 14.65
CA ASP A 47 -37.44 -10.50 16.06
C ASP A 47 -36.34 -9.57 16.59
N ILE A 48 -35.60 -8.88 15.71
CA ILE A 48 -34.61 -7.87 16.07
C ILE A 48 -35.28 -6.49 16.07
N LEU A 49 -35.63 -5.98 14.88
CA LEU A 49 -36.38 -4.74 14.63
C LEU A 49 -36.53 -4.54 13.11
N ASN A 50 -37.71 -4.87 12.57
CA ASN A 50 -38.06 -4.64 11.18
C ASN A 50 -39.55 -4.29 11.06
N ASN A 51 -39.87 -3.20 10.37
CA ASN A 51 -41.25 -2.75 10.19
C ASN A 51 -41.84 -3.06 8.80
N GLY A 52 -41.12 -3.84 8.00
CA GLY A 52 -41.51 -4.37 6.70
C GLY A 52 -41.17 -3.47 5.52
N ARG A 53 -40.41 -2.38 5.73
CA ARG A 53 -40.12 -1.38 4.69
C ARG A 53 -38.63 -1.13 4.47
N THR A 54 -37.82 -2.17 4.59
CA THR A 54 -36.41 -2.12 4.20
C THR A 54 -36.22 -1.60 2.77
N GLU A 55 -35.42 -0.55 2.61
CA GLU A 55 -34.98 -0.01 1.33
C GLU A 55 -33.65 0.74 1.41
N SER A 56 -33.24 1.40 0.31
CA SER A 56 -32.08 2.31 0.25
C SER A 56 -30.75 1.73 0.77
N LEU A 57 -30.42 0.49 0.41
CA LEU A 57 -29.20 -0.17 0.88
C LEU A 57 -27.92 0.58 0.48
N GLY A 58 -26.91 0.51 1.34
CA GLY A 58 -25.54 0.94 1.11
C GLY A 58 -24.55 0.01 1.81
N ILE A 59 -23.38 -0.17 1.23
CA ILE A 59 -22.33 -1.03 1.77
C ILE A 59 -20.94 -0.44 1.52
N ALA A 60 -20.04 -0.59 2.48
CA ALA A 60 -18.63 -0.24 2.32
C ALA A 60 -17.71 -1.13 3.18
N ILE A 61 -16.42 -1.12 2.87
CA ILE A 61 -15.39 -1.86 3.61
C ILE A 61 -14.36 -0.87 4.14
N THR A 62 -14.20 -0.81 5.46
CA THR A 62 -13.21 0.06 6.14
C THR A 62 -11.77 -0.41 5.90
N SER A 63 -10.76 0.42 6.17
CA SER A 63 -9.35 -0.03 6.15
C SER A 63 -9.06 -1.06 7.24
N GLY A 64 -9.86 -1.07 8.32
CA GLY A 64 -9.85 -2.10 9.36
C GLY A 64 -10.53 -3.41 8.99
N ALA A 65 -10.96 -3.58 7.72
CA ALA A 65 -11.66 -4.75 7.20
C ALA A 65 -13.06 -5.02 7.79
N HIS A 66 -13.63 -4.09 8.56
CA HIS A 66 -15.05 -4.14 8.91
C HIS A 66 -15.93 -3.77 7.71
N VAL A 67 -17.07 -4.44 7.59
CA VAL A 67 -18.11 -4.17 6.61
C VAL A 67 -19.17 -3.29 7.26
N VAL A 68 -19.42 -2.14 6.65
CA VAL A 68 -20.50 -1.22 7.03
C VAL A 68 -21.71 -1.54 6.17
N VAL A 69 -22.85 -1.86 6.77
CA VAL A 69 -24.12 -2.03 6.07
C VAL A 69 -25.08 -0.95 6.54
N GLY A 70 -25.64 -0.19 5.61
CA GLY A 70 -26.64 0.84 5.87
C GLY A 70 -27.92 0.61 5.08
N TRP A 71 -29.04 0.98 5.67
CA TRP A 71 -30.36 0.82 5.07
C TRP A 71 -31.35 1.80 5.69
N GLU A 72 -32.50 1.89 5.04
CA GLU A 72 -33.67 2.58 5.52
C GLU A 72 -34.75 1.57 5.92
N ASP A 73 -35.43 1.78 7.05
CA ASP A 73 -36.60 0.97 7.43
C ASP A 73 -37.71 1.83 8.04
N ASP A 74 -38.77 2.01 7.24
CA ASP A 74 -39.81 3.04 7.43
C ASP A 74 -41.08 2.54 8.14
N SER A 75 -41.31 2.97 9.38
CA SER A 75 -42.58 2.65 10.06
C SER A 75 -43.78 3.35 9.41
N PRO A 76 -44.91 2.66 9.18
CA PRO A 76 -46.15 3.26 8.66
C PRO A 76 -46.83 4.23 9.64
N THR A 77 -46.47 4.20 10.93
CA THR A 77 -47.03 5.09 11.97
C THR A 77 -45.91 5.72 12.82
N PRO A 78 -45.11 6.65 12.25
CA PRO A 78 -43.96 7.25 12.94
C PRO A 78 -44.31 7.96 14.26
N ALA A 79 -45.56 8.45 14.38
CA ALA A 79 -46.02 9.22 15.53
C ALA A 79 -46.28 8.37 16.79
N ASP A 80 -46.56 7.07 16.64
CA ASP A 80 -46.97 6.20 17.76
C ASP A 80 -45.81 5.37 18.32
N ALA A 81 -44.73 5.18 17.55
CA ALA A 81 -43.55 4.41 17.93
C ALA A 81 -42.27 4.97 17.24
N PRO A 82 -41.82 6.17 17.63
CA PRO A 82 -40.73 6.87 16.94
C PRO A 82 -39.39 6.13 17.02
N MET A 83 -39.19 5.32 18.07
CA MET A 83 -38.00 4.48 18.19
C MET A 83 -38.04 3.25 17.28
N ASP A 84 -39.21 2.85 16.80
CA ASP A 84 -39.37 1.73 15.85
C ASP A 84 -39.31 2.20 14.38
N HIS A 85 -39.35 3.52 14.15
CA HIS A 85 -39.05 4.12 12.86
C HIS A 85 -37.54 4.35 12.74
N LEU A 86 -36.84 3.38 12.15
CA LEU A 86 -35.38 3.43 12.02
C LEU A 86 -34.91 4.55 11.11
N GLY A 87 -35.66 4.90 10.05
CA GLY A 87 -35.16 5.82 9.03
C GLY A 87 -33.81 5.36 8.51
N ALA A 88 -32.88 6.28 8.24
CA ALA A 88 -31.52 5.95 7.83
C ALA A 88 -30.64 5.45 9.00
N THR A 89 -30.16 4.22 8.89
CA THR A 89 -29.29 3.57 9.90
C THR A 89 -28.13 2.82 9.26
N TRP A 90 -27.12 2.49 10.05
CA TRP A 90 -26.01 1.60 9.72
C TRP A 90 -25.63 0.68 10.88
N THR A 91 -24.86 -0.35 10.57
CA THR A 91 -24.21 -1.26 11.51
C THR A 91 -22.87 -1.77 10.97
N LEU A 92 -21.99 -2.25 11.84
CA LEU A 92 -20.73 -2.90 11.50
C LEU A 92 -20.80 -4.39 11.77
N ILE A 93 -20.38 -5.17 10.77
CA ILE A 93 -20.06 -6.59 10.89
C ILE A 93 -18.61 -6.84 10.47
N ASP A 94 -17.99 -7.90 10.97
CA ASP A 94 -16.66 -8.30 10.53
C ASP A 94 -16.71 -9.12 9.23
N THR A 95 -15.55 -9.56 8.75
CA THR A 95 -15.47 -10.35 7.50
C THR A 95 -16.11 -11.74 7.61
N LEU A 96 -16.39 -12.23 8.81
CA LEU A 96 -17.02 -13.53 9.07
C LEU A 96 -18.54 -13.41 9.21
N GLY A 97 -19.07 -12.19 9.29
CA GLY A 97 -20.50 -11.92 9.47
C GLY A 97 -20.93 -11.72 10.91
N GLU A 98 -19.97 -11.58 11.82
CA GLU A 98 -20.24 -11.35 13.23
C GLU A 98 -20.40 -9.86 13.53
N TRP A 99 -21.25 -9.55 14.50
CA TRP A 99 -21.54 -8.17 14.90
C TRP A 99 -20.33 -7.51 15.55
N VAL A 100 -19.95 -6.35 15.03
CA VAL A 100 -18.91 -5.48 15.63
C VAL A 100 -19.55 -4.33 16.40
N THR A 101 -20.67 -3.79 15.91
CA THR A 101 -21.40 -2.72 16.62
C THR A 101 -22.01 -3.28 17.91
N PRO A 102 -21.67 -2.72 19.09
CA PRO A 102 -22.26 -3.15 20.35
C PRO A 102 -23.72 -2.70 20.45
N GLU A 103 -24.50 -3.34 21.32
CA GLU A 103 -25.78 -2.75 21.72
C GLU A 103 -25.51 -1.40 22.40
N THR A 104 -26.17 -0.37 21.91
CA THR A 104 -25.97 1.01 22.35
C THR A 104 -27.30 1.62 22.73
N GLU A 105 -27.33 2.35 23.85
CA GLU A 105 -28.49 3.13 24.27
C GLU A 105 -28.64 4.38 23.39
N ILE A 106 -29.83 4.56 22.82
CA ILE A 106 -30.22 5.73 22.04
C ILE A 106 -31.33 6.44 22.80
N VAL A 107 -31.13 7.73 23.08
CA VAL A 107 -32.12 8.60 23.71
C VAL A 107 -32.47 9.71 22.74
N ALA A 108 -33.75 9.85 22.39
CA ALA A 108 -34.22 10.88 21.48
C ALA A 108 -34.26 12.26 22.13
N ARG A 109 -33.90 13.30 21.37
CA ARG A 109 -34.03 14.71 21.78
C ARG A 109 -35.04 15.48 20.93
N HIS A 110 -35.50 14.91 19.83
CA HIS A 110 -36.50 15.52 18.97
C HIS A 110 -37.74 15.94 19.79
N PRO A 111 -38.29 17.16 19.59
CA PRO A 111 -39.35 17.71 20.43
C PRO A 111 -40.59 16.82 20.60
N ASP A 112 -40.98 16.12 19.54
CA ASP A 112 -42.20 15.28 19.54
C ASP A 112 -42.08 13.99 20.37
N TYR A 113 -40.86 13.55 20.72
CA TYR A 113 -40.62 12.28 21.42
C TYR A 113 -39.38 12.30 22.32
N ALA A 114 -39.04 13.49 22.85
CA ALA A 114 -37.90 13.70 23.72
C ALA A 114 -37.92 12.77 24.95
N GLY A 115 -36.80 12.10 25.20
CA GLY A 115 -36.64 11.15 26.30
C GLY A 115 -37.08 9.72 26.00
N ALA A 116 -37.57 9.42 24.79
CA ALA A 116 -37.76 8.03 24.35
C ALA A 116 -36.40 7.32 24.22
N THR A 117 -36.32 6.06 24.65
CA THR A 117 -35.07 5.28 24.71
C THR A 117 -35.20 3.95 23.97
N ALA A 118 -34.14 3.52 23.29
CA ALA A 118 -33.99 2.17 22.72
C ALA A 118 -32.56 1.65 22.90
N TYR A 119 -32.39 0.32 22.97
CA TYR A 119 -31.08 -0.35 22.96
C TYR A 119 -30.96 -1.19 21.70
N ARG A 120 -29.96 -0.92 20.86
CA ARG A 120 -29.78 -1.64 19.58
C ARG A 120 -28.40 -1.46 18.97
N ARG A 121 -28.11 -2.25 17.93
CA ARG A 121 -26.88 -2.21 17.11
C ARG A 121 -27.04 -1.42 15.81
N PHE A 122 -28.20 -0.78 15.62
CA PHE A 122 -28.55 -0.01 14.44
C PHE A 122 -28.47 1.47 14.81
N LEU A 123 -27.37 2.08 14.38
CA LEU A 123 -27.00 3.44 14.73
C LEU A 123 -27.22 4.37 13.54
N SER A 124 -27.57 5.63 13.82
CA SER A 124 -27.71 6.65 12.78
C SER A 124 -26.57 7.67 12.91
N PHE A 125 -26.87 8.92 13.25
CA PHE A 125 -25.85 9.90 13.57
C PHE A 125 -25.49 9.88 15.05
N PHE A 126 -24.38 10.52 15.39
CA PHE A 126 -24.02 10.93 16.75
C PHE A 126 -24.05 12.44 16.89
N ARG A 127 -24.33 12.88 18.11
CA ARG A 127 -24.22 14.28 18.52
C ARG A 127 -22.75 14.62 18.86
N PRO A 128 -22.40 15.92 18.98
CA PRO A 128 -21.04 16.33 19.35
C PRO A 128 -20.57 15.83 20.74
N ASP A 129 -21.49 15.48 21.63
CA ASP A 129 -21.18 14.84 22.92
C ASP A 129 -20.91 13.32 22.82
N GLY A 130 -20.94 12.76 21.61
CA GLY A 130 -20.71 11.34 21.34
C GLY A 130 -21.95 10.45 21.55
N SER A 131 -23.10 10.99 21.94
CA SER A 131 -24.33 10.20 22.09
C SER A 131 -25.02 9.94 20.74
N PRO A 132 -25.56 8.73 20.48
CA PRO A 132 -26.23 8.42 19.22
C PRO A 132 -27.62 9.07 19.13
N THR A 133 -28.07 9.32 17.91
CA THR A 133 -29.40 9.81 17.56
C THR A 133 -30.27 8.67 17.02
N PRO A 134 -31.61 8.77 17.14
CA PRO A 134 -32.52 8.02 16.27
C PRO A 134 -32.25 8.36 14.80
N GLY A 135 -32.61 7.46 13.88
CA GLY A 135 -32.55 7.74 12.44
C GLY A 135 -33.80 8.47 11.90
N THR A 136 -34.81 8.69 12.75
CA THR A 136 -36.01 9.45 12.41
C THR A 136 -35.66 10.85 11.89
N GLY A 137 -36.29 11.28 10.80
CA GLY A 137 -35.99 12.55 10.15
C GLY A 137 -34.86 12.51 9.12
N MET A 138 -34.29 11.32 8.89
CA MET A 138 -33.25 11.04 7.90
C MET A 138 -33.63 9.82 7.06
N TRP A 139 -33.34 9.88 5.76
CA TRP A 139 -33.67 8.82 4.82
C TRP A 139 -32.64 8.69 3.68
N GLY A 140 -32.66 7.57 2.96
CA GLY A 140 -31.80 7.30 1.82
C GLY A 140 -30.29 7.25 2.13
N PRO A 141 -29.81 6.41 3.07
CA PRO A 141 -28.41 6.40 3.48
C PRO A 141 -27.45 6.10 2.32
N LYS A 142 -26.32 6.82 2.32
CA LYS A 142 -25.20 6.65 1.38
C LYS A 142 -23.99 6.26 2.20
N ILE A 143 -23.60 4.99 2.15
CA ILE A 143 -22.46 4.46 2.92
C ILE A 143 -21.20 4.51 2.06
N LYS A 144 -20.12 5.10 2.59
CA LYS A 144 -18.80 5.13 1.94
C LYS A 144 -17.69 4.94 2.97
N ALA A 145 -16.66 4.20 2.58
CA ALA A 145 -15.41 4.10 3.33
C ALA A 145 -14.35 4.98 2.68
N ASN A 146 -13.38 5.46 3.46
CA ASN A 146 -12.25 6.20 2.95
C ASN A 146 -11.31 5.24 2.20
N PRO A 147 -11.13 5.36 0.87
CA PRO A 147 -10.24 4.49 0.12
C PRO A 147 -8.77 4.86 0.33
N PHE A 148 -8.49 6.06 0.82
CA PHE A 148 -7.15 6.63 1.00
C PHE A 148 -6.60 6.48 2.42
N GLY A 149 -7.40 5.93 3.34
CA GLY A 149 -7.00 5.79 4.75
C GLY A 149 -8.12 5.23 5.61
N ASP A 150 -8.13 5.66 6.87
CA ASP A 150 -9.10 5.23 7.86
C ASP A 150 -10.42 5.99 7.77
N GLY A 151 -11.47 5.33 8.26
CA GLY A 151 -12.79 5.90 8.45
C GLY A 151 -13.82 5.48 7.41
N PHE A 152 -15.07 5.68 7.79
CA PHE A 152 -16.24 5.57 6.93
C PHE A 152 -17.21 6.70 7.24
N GLY A 153 -18.33 6.76 6.54
CA GLY A 153 -19.40 7.66 6.94
C GLY A 153 -20.76 7.21 6.42
N MET A 154 -21.76 7.99 6.83
CA MET A 154 -23.10 7.90 6.31
C MET A 154 -23.56 9.28 5.86
N GLY A 155 -23.94 9.37 4.58
CA GLY A 155 -24.65 10.51 4.03
C GLY A 155 -26.15 10.25 4.04
N VAL A 156 -26.97 11.26 4.29
CA VAL A 156 -28.43 11.14 4.35
C VAL A 156 -29.11 12.35 3.72
N THR A 157 -30.33 12.16 3.24
CA THR A 157 -31.25 13.29 3.08
C THR A 157 -31.96 13.47 4.42
N GLY A 158 -31.80 14.64 5.02
CA GLY A 158 -32.38 14.95 6.33
C GLY A 158 -33.33 16.14 6.25
N TRP A 159 -34.46 16.06 6.95
CA TRP A 159 -35.42 17.15 7.08
C TRP A 159 -35.64 17.59 8.54
N ALA A 160 -35.17 16.80 9.51
CA ALA A 160 -35.26 17.12 10.96
C ALA A 160 -33.97 16.78 11.73
N VAL A 161 -32.80 16.77 11.07
CA VAL A 161 -31.52 16.45 11.73
C VAL A 161 -31.20 17.46 12.86
N ALA A 162 -31.56 18.72 12.65
CA ALA A 162 -31.36 19.79 13.64
C ALA A 162 -32.13 19.59 14.95
N ASP A 163 -33.24 18.84 14.92
CA ASP A 163 -34.02 18.52 16.13
C ASP A 163 -33.27 17.53 17.05
N GLU A 164 -32.30 16.78 16.51
CA GLU A 164 -31.43 15.87 17.28
C GLU A 164 -30.02 16.43 17.51
N ILE A 165 -29.53 17.28 16.60
CA ILE A 165 -28.21 17.92 16.62
C ILE A 165 -28.40 19.45 16.57
N HIS A 166 -28.53 20.06 17.75
CA HIS A 166 -28.89 21.48 17.93
C HIS A 166 -27.91 22.44 17.23
N GLU A 167 -26.64 22.06 17.06
CA GLU A 167 -25.63 22.83 16.34
C GLU A 167 -26.00 23.09 14.87
N LEU A 168 -26.92 22.30 14.31
CA LEU A 168 -27.45 22.46 12.94
C LEU A 168 -28.70 23.34 12.86
N GLU A 169 -29.26 23.85 13.97
CA GLU A 169 -30.45 24.71 13.93
C GLU A 169 -30.24 25.99 13.13
N ALA A 170 -29.06 26.60 13.23
CA ALA A 170 -28.71 27.78 12.45
C ALA A 170 -28.65 27.51 10.95
N PHE A 171 -28.40 26.26 10.55
CA PHE A 171 -28.42 25.83 9.16
C PHE A 171 -29.85 25.65 8.66
N ASP A 172 -30.68 24.90 9.38
CA ASP A 172 -32.05 24.60 8.93
C ASP A 172 -33.00 25.81 9.00
N ALA A 173 -32.78 26.72 9.96
CA ALA A 173 -33.61 27.90 10.20
C ALA A 173 -35.13 27.57 10.36
N GLY A 174 -35.45 26.34 10.77
CA GLY A 174 -36.82 25.86 10.96
C GLY A 174 -37.58 25.55 9.67
N LEU A 175 -36.88 25.44 8.52
CA LEU A 175 -37.50 25.19 7.23
C LEU A 175 -38.00 23.74 7.07
N ARG A 176 -37.36 22.78 7.76
CA ARG A 176 -37.68 21.35 7.68
C ARG A 176 -37.79 20.81 6.25
N GLN A 177 -36.89 21.26 5.37
CA GLN A 177 -36.82 20.79 3.98
C GLN A 177 -35.73 19.72 3.83
N ASP A 178 -35.86 18.84 2.83
CA ASP A 178 -34.83 17.87 2.45
C ASP A 178 -33.48 18.59 2.29
N SER A 179 -32.45 18.11 2.98
CA SER A 179 -31.09 18.67 2.89
C SER A 179 -30.02 17.57 2.99
N PRO A 180 -28.87 17.69 2.30
CA PRO A 180 -27.82 16.69 2.35
C PRO A 180 -26.93 16.86 3.60
N TYR A 181 -26.81 15.80 4.40
CA TYR A 181 -25.90 15.74 5.54
C TYR A 181 -24.97 14.53 5.43
N VAL A 182 -23.76 14.63 5.98
CA VAL A 182 -22.79 13.53 6.06
C VAL A 182 -22.19 13.49 7.45
N GLN A 183 -22.21 12.34 8.12
CA GLN A 183 -21.38 12.12 9.30
C GLN A 183 -20.17 11.27 8.96
N LEU A 184 -18.99 11.75 9.36
CA LEU A 184 -17.72 11.04 9.29
C LEU A 184 -17.50 10.26 10.59
N LEU A 185 -17.00 9.03 10.48
CA LEU A 185 -16.69 8.13 11.59
C LEU A 185 -15.33 7.45 11.38
N ASN A 186 -14.67 7.04 12.46
CA ASN A 186 -13.48 6.19 12.36
C ASN A 186 -13.86 4.72 12.06
N ASN A 187 -12.88 3.83 11.92
CA ASN A 187 -13.13 2.41 11.61
C ASN A 187 -13.96 1.67 12.67
N ALA A 188 -13.95 2.15 13.92
CA ALA A 188 -14.71 1.57 15.02
C ALA A 188 -16.15 2.12 15.13
N GLY A 189 -16.53 3.09 14.28
CA GLY A 189 -17.84 3.73 14.32
C GLY A 189 -17.94 4.85 15.35
N GLU A 190 -16.82 5.42 15.81
CA GLU A 190 -16.81 6.60 16.67
C GLU A 190 -16.90 7.88 15.80
N PRO A 191 -17.68 8.89 16.20
CA PRO A 191 -17.94 10.07 15.37
C PRO A 191 -16.73 11.01 15.28
N LEU A 192 -16.50 11.53 14.08
CA LEU A 192 -15.47 12.54 13.79
C LEU A 192 -16.07 13.93 13.52
N GLY A 193 -17.29 13.99 12.96
CA GLY A 193 -17.99 15.25 12.71
C GLY A 193 -19.16 15.12 11.73
N VAL A 194 -20.06 16.10 11.74
CA VAL A 194 -21.20 16.20 10.80
C VAL A 194 -20.98 17.36 9.84
N LEU A 195 -21.23 17.12 8.56
CA LEU A 195 -21.02 18.05 7.46
C LEU A 195 -22.36 18.34 6.76
N THR A 196 -22.51 19.57 6.28
CA THR A 196 -23.66 20.01 5.47
C THR A 196 -23.26 20.08 3.99
N GLY A 197 -24.05 19.48 3.11
CA GLY A 197 -23.74 19.42 1.67
C GLY A 197 -23.86 20.75 0.94
N VAL A 198 -24.52 21.75 1.52
CA VAL A 198 -24.58 23.12 1.02
C VAL A 198 -24.37 24.13 2.16
N PRO A 199 -24.05 25.42 1.86
CA PRO A 199 -24.09 26.48 2.87
C PRO A 199 -25.52 26.79 3.33
N ALA A 200 -25.68 27.29 4.57
CA ALA A 200 -26.99 27.64 5.13
C ALA A 200 -27.81 28.61 4.24
N ALA A 201 -27.14 29.63 3.68
CA ALA A 201 -27.79 30.59 2.78
C ALA A 201 -28.32 29.96 1.47
N TYR A 202 -27.74 28.82 1.04
CA TYR A 202 -28.19 28.08 -0.12
C TYR A 202 -29.36 27.14 0.24
N HIS A 203 -29.30 26.47 1.39
CA HIS A 203 -30.41 25.66 1.93
C HIS A 203 -31.70 26.47 2.09
N GLN A 204 -31.58 27.75 2.47
CA GLN A 204 -32.74 28.62 2.71
C GLN A 204 -33.52 29.05 1.45
N ARG A 205 -33.08 28.64 0.26
CA ARG A 205 -33.77 28.95 -1.00
C ARG A 205 -34.93 27.97 -1.20
N ASP A 206 -35.94 28.37 -1.99
CA ASP A 206 -37.17 27.61 -2.14
C ASP A 206 -36.94 26.28 -2.88
N GLY A 207 -37.22 25.17 -2.21
CA GLY A 207 -37.04 23.80 -2.71
C GLY A 207 -36.02 23.00 -1.89
N GLY A 208 -36.29 21.70 -1.71
CA GLY A 208 -35.38 20.80 -1.00
C GLY A 208 -34.20 20.33 -1.86
N ILE A 209 -33.15 19.85 -1.21
CA ILE A 209 -31.96 19.27 -1.83
C ILE A 209 -31.77 17.87 -1.25
N ARG A 210 -31.90 16.85 -2.10
CA ARG A 210 -31.68 15.47 -1.67
C ARG A 210 -30.20 15.13 -1.80
N ILE A 211 -29.67 14.33 -0.89
CA ILE A 211 -28.32 13.80 -1.11
C ILE A 211 -28.34 12.85 -2.31
N GLY A 212 -27.57 13.19 -3.34
CA GLY A 212 -27.35 12.29 -4.46
C GLY A 212 -26.37 11.20 -4.06
N ASP A 213 -25.19 11.62 -3.57
CA ASP A 213 -24.12 10.78 -3.03
C ASP A 213 -23.07 11.66 -2.31
N TRP A 214 -22.02 11.08 -1.74
CA TRP A 214 -20.85 11.80 -1.22
C TRP A 214 -19.59 10.91 -1.28
N HIS A 215 -18.39 11.48 -1.05
CA HIS A 215 -17.16 10.68 -0.93
C HIS A 215 -15.96 11.41 -0.29
N TYR A 216 -15.00 10.63 0.20
CA TYR A 216 -13.64 11.07 0.54
C TYR A 216 -12.79 11.33 -0.72
N LEU A 217 -11.97 12.39 -0.71
CA LEU A 217 -11.00 12.74 -1.74
C LEU A 217 -9.57 12.47 -1.27
N ALA A 218 -8.63 12.26 -2.21
CA ALA A 218 -7.27 11.83 -1.90
C ALA A 218 -6.44 12.86 -1.11
N ASN A 219 -6.85 14.13 -1.14
CA ASN A 219 -6.25 15.22 -0.36
C ASN A 219 -6.85 15.36 1.05
N GLY A 220 -7.72 14.42 1.47
CA GLY A 220 -8.41 14.43 2.75
C GLY A 220 -9.71 15.24 2.79
N ASN A 221 -10.08 15.93 1.71
CA ASN A 221 -11.35 16.67 1.64
C ASN A 221 -12.54 15.74 1.36
N ILE A 222 -13.75 16.26 1.50
CA ILE A 222 -15.01 15.56 1.30
C ILE A 222 -15.78 16.24 0.17
N VAL A 223 -16.25 15.45 -0.80
CA VAL A 223 -17.20 15.89 -1.82
C VAL A 223 -18.60 15.44 -1.45
N ILE A 224 -19.58 16.34 -1.60
CA ILE A 224 -21.00 16.05 -1.37
C ILE A 224 -21.77 16.48 -2.61
N ALA A 225 -22.57 15.57 -3.18
CA ALA A 225 -23.43 15.83 -4.34
C ALA A 225 -24.91 15.85 -3.93
N GLY A 226 -25.64 16.82 -4.47
CA GLY A 226 -27.08 16.99 -4.22
C GLY A 226 -27.91 16.94 -5.50
N GLU A 227 -29.05 16.26 -5.46
CA GLU A 227 -30.16 16.49 -6.40
C GLU A 227 -30.94 17.71 -5.91
N SER A 228 -30.69 18.87 -6.53
CA SER A 228 -31.36 20.12 -6.18
C SER A 228 -32.74 20.18 -6.83
N ARG A 229 -33.77 20.42 -6.01
CA ARG A 229 -35.15 20.72 -6.44
C ARG A 229 -35.49 22.19 -6.28
N GLN A 230 -34.49 23.02 -6.08
CA GLN A 230 -34.59 24.47 -6.13
C GLN A 230 -34.60 24.89 -7.59
N ASP A 231 -35.63 24.51 -8.35
CA ASP A 231 -35.62 24.54 -9.82
C ASP A 231 -35.26 25.92 -10.39
N ALA A 232 -35.66 27.00 -9.71
CA ALA A 232 -35.36 28.38 -10.09
C ALA A 232 -33.85 28.70 -10.08
N ASP A 233 -33.03 27.95 -9.35
CA ASP A 233 -31.59 28.20 -9.23
C ASP A 233 -30.82 27.85 -10.48
N LEU A 234 -31.33 26.93 -11.29
CA LEU A 234 -30.71 26.62 -12.58
C LEU A 234 -30.63 27.89 -13.44
N GLU A 235 -31.70 28.67 -13.50
CA GLU A 235 -31.75 29.95 -14.21
C GLU A 235 -31.06 31.07 -13.40
N ALA A 236 -31.48 31.27 -12.14
CA ALA A 236 -31.12 32.45 -11.36
C ALA A 236 -29.68 32.44 -10.80
N VAL A 237 -29.10 31.26 -10.55
CA VAL A 237 -27.76 31.09 -9.97
C VAL A 237 -26.77 30.61 -11.03
N PHE A 238 -27.17 29.65 -11.87
CA PHE A 238 -26.27 28.99 -12.81
C PHE A 238 -26.43 29.44 -14.27
N GLY A 239 -27.37 30.34 -14.57
CA GLY A 239 -27.54 30.93 -15.91
C GLY A 239 -28.09 29.97 -16.96
N GLY A 240 -28.78 28.91 -16.55
CA GLY A 240 -29.54 28.04 -17.43
C GLY A 240 -30.72 28.75 -18.10
N PRO A 241 -31.26 28.21 -19.20
CA PRO A 241 -32.27 28.88 -20.02
C PRO A 241 -33.69 28.86 -19.42
N ALA A 242 -33.95 28.02 -18.43
CA ALA A 242 -35.24 27.90 -17.74
C ALA A 242 -35.08 27.18 -16.38
N PRO A 243 -36.02 27.34 -15.44
CA PRO A 243 -36.03 26.59 -14.18
C PRO A 243 -36.16 25.09 -14.42
N ASN A 244 -35.31 24.29 -13.76
CA ASN A 244 -35.35 22.83 -13.82
C ASN A 244 -34.54 22.20 -12.68
N ARG A 245 -34.76 20.91 -12.45
CA ARG A 245 -33.93 20.11 -11.54
C ARG A 245 -32.51 20.02 -12.06
N HIS A 246 -31.56 20.05 -11.15
CA HIS A 246 -30.14 20.03 -11.48
C HIS A 246 -29.34 19.35 -10.37
N VAL A 247 -28.15 18.86 -10.72
CA VAL A 247 -27.22 18.23 -9.79
C VAL A 247 -26.15 19.23 -9.41
N ILE A 248 -25.88 19.35 -8.12
CA ILE A 248 -24.85 20.23 -7.56
C ILE A 248 -23.77 19.42 -6.85
N VAL A 249 -22.56 19.98 -6.79
CA VAL A 249 -21.45 19.44 -5.99
C VAL A 249 -20.81 20.54 -5.14
N ARG A 250 -20.33 20.15 -3.96
CA ARG A 250 -19.56 20.99 -3.05
C ARG A 250 -18.36 20.20 -2.51
N VAL A 251 -17.24 20.88 -2.28
CA VAL A 251 -16.07 20.29 -1.61
C VAL A 251 -15.80 21.04 -0.31
N VAL A 252 -15.65 20.28 0.77
CA VAL A 252 -15.36 20.81 2.11
C VAL A 252 -14.20 20.05 2.74
N SER A 253 -13.53 20.64 3.73
CA SER A 253 -12.59 19.93 4.59
C SER A 253 -13.35 18.95 5.52
N PRO A 254 -12.65 18.02 6.20
CA PRO A 254 -13.25 17.19 7.25
C PRO A 254 -13.89 17.96 8.42
N THR A 255 -13.54 19.25 8.59
CA THR A 255 -14.13 20.13 9.61
C THR A 255 -15.33 20.92 9.08
N GLY A 256 -15.69 20.76 7.80
CA GLY A 256 -16.79 21.48 7.15
C GLY A 256 -16.41 22.84 6.58
N GLU A 257 -15.13 23.22 6.60
CA GLU A 257 -14.67 24.44 5.95
C GLU A 257 -14.80 24.32 4.43
N GLU A 258 -15.19 25.41 3.77
CA GLU A 258 -15.39 25.42 2.33
C GLU A 258 -14.05 25.38 1.59
N VAL A 259 -13.89 24.37 0.73
CA VAL A 259 -12.77 24.25 -0.22
C VAL A 259 -13.23 24.68 -1.61
N ARG A 260 -14.44 24.27 -1.98
CA ARG A 260 -15.10 24.65 -3.23
C ARG A 260 -16.57 24.94 -2.97
N ALA A 261 -17.00 26.14 -3.34
CA ALA A 261 -18.39 26.55 -3.29
C ALA A 261 -19.30 25.64 -4.14
N THR A 262 -20.59 25.63 -3.81
CA THR A 262 -21.62 24.90 -4.57
C THR A 262 -21.59 25.28 -6.05
N GLN A 263 -21.51 24.28 -6.93
CA GLN A 263 -21.50 24.45 -8.38
C GLN A 263 -22.31 23.34 -9.07
N LEU A 264 -22.69 23.55 -10.33
CA LEU A 264 -23.32 22.49 -11.14
C LEU A 264 -22.36 21.32 -11.37
N ALA A 265 -22.92 20.11 -11.34
CA ALA A 265 -22.21 18.92 -11.82
C ALA A 265 -22.14 18.90 -13.35
N SER A 266 -23.19 19.34 -14.05
CA SER A 266 -23.25 19.32 -15.52
C SER A 266 -22.49 20.49 -16.15
N SER A 267 -21.83 20.26 -17.30
CA SER A 267 -21.45 21.36 -18.21
C SER A 267 -22.59 21.91 -19.04
N ASP A 268 -23.69 21.17 -19.14
CA ASP A 268 -24.91 21.61 -19.83
C ASP A 268 -25.94 22.08 -18.79
N SER A 269 -26.19 23.39 -18.75
CA SER A 269 -27.19 24.01 -17.89
C SER A 269 -28.60 24.06 -18.49
N SER A 270 -28.82 23.47 -19.67
CA SER A 270 -30.14 23.34 -20.30
C SER A 270 -30.84 22.01 -19.99
N ALA A 271 -30.08 21.00 -19.58
CA ALA A 271 -30.58 19.66 -19.30
C ALA A 271 -31.23 19.54 -17.92
N ARG A 272 -32.27 18.71 -17.83
CA ARG A 272 -32.79 18.24 -16.54
C ARG A 272 -31.81 17.26 -15.92
N GLY A 273 -31.21 17.66 -14.79
CA GLY A 273 -30.29 16.85 -14.00
C GLY A 273 -30.98 16.15 -12.83
N GLU A 274 -30.80 14.84 -12.70
CA GLU A 274 -31.26 14.06 -11.54
C GLU A 274 -30.20 13.04 -11.11
N MET A 275 -30.10 12.75 -9.80
CA MET A 275 -29.07 11.86 -9.26
C MET A 275 -29.58 11.03 -8.08
N TRP A 276 -29.20 9.75 -8.04
CA TRP A 276 -29.40 8.84 -6.93
C TRP A 276 -28.30 7.77 -6.92
N HIS A 277 -27.29 7.91 -6.06
CA HIS A 277 -25.99 7.21 -6.13
C HIS A 277 -25.22 7.55 -7.43
N GLY A 278 -23.95 7.93 -7.30
CA GLY A 278 -23.20 8.34 -8.48
C GLY A 278 -21.92 9.13 -8.23
N LEU A 279 -21.36 9.11 -7.03
CA LEU A 279 -20.00 9.62 -6.80
C LEU A 279 -19.00 8.47 -6.75
N ALA A 280 -17.96 8.62 -7.56
CA ALA A 280 -16.82 7.73 -7.63
C ALA A 280 -15.53 8.55 -7.57
N VAL A 281 -14.48 8.01 -6.92
CA VAL A 281 -13.22 8.74 -6.72
C VAL A 281 -12.01 7.97 -7.23
N THR A 282 -11.02 8.74 -7.66
CA THR A 282 -9.67 8.28 -7.99
C THR A 282 -8.66 9.10 -7.19
N ARG A 283 -7.39 8.75 -7.28
CA ARG A 283 -6.31 9.50 -6.60
C ARG A 283 -6.22 10.95 -7.08
N ASN A 284 -6.59 11.22 -8.32
CA ASN A 284 -6.45 12.53 -8.94
C ASN A 284 -7.72 13.38 -8.89
N GLY A 285 -8.85 12.82 -8.49
CA GLY A 285 -10.12 13.53 -8.55
C GLY A 285 -11.33 12.65 -8.33
N PHE A 286 -12.47 13.11 -8.83
CA PHE A 286 -13.73 12.40 -8.71
C PHE A 286 -14.59 12.56 -9.97
N ALA A 287 -15.55 11.65 -10.11
CA ALA A 287 -16.54 11.65 -11.17
C ALA A 287 -17.95 11.65 -10.57
N VAL A 288 -18.85 12.40 -11.21
CA VAL A 288 -20.27 12.46 -10.87
C VAL A 288 -21.06 11.84 -12.01
N ARG A 289 -21.76 10.73 -11.74
CA ARG A 289 -22.76 10.14 -12.64
C ARG A 289 -24.14 10.72 -12.34
N PHE A 290 -24.83 11.20 -13.37
CA PHE A 290 -26.18 11.74 -13.26
C PHE A 290 -26.99 11.52 -14.54
N SER A 291 -28.29 11.79 -14.46
CA SER A 291 -29.21 11.82 -15.59
C SER A 291 -29.07 13.14 -16.35
N ASP A 292 -28.84 13.08 -17.66
CA ASP A 292 -28.95 14.20 -18.59
C ASP A 292 -30.15 13.94 -19.50
N ASN A 293 -31.30 14.51 -19.13
CA ASN A 293 -32.59 14.27 -19.81
C ASN A 293 -32.96 12.78 -19.95
N GLY A 294 -32.52 11.94 -19.01
CA GLY A 294 -32.80 10.51 -18.95
C GLY A 294 -31.59 9.63 -19.30
N ALA A 295 -30.62 10.13 -20.05
CA ALA A 295 -29.39 9.40 -20.37
C ALA A 295 -28.40 9.45 -19.21
N GLY A 296 -27.70 8.33 -18.94
CA GLY A 296 -26.61 8.29 -17.98
C GLY A 296 -25.35 8.96 -18.53
N VAL A 297 -24.90 10.03 -17.87
CA VAL A 297 -23.65 10.73 -18.20
C VAL A 297 -22.74 10.80 -17.00
N ILE A 298 -21.45 11.05 -17.23
CA ILE A 298 -20.48 11.36 -16.17
C ILE A 298 -19.81 12.72 -16.40
N ARG A 299 -19.44 13.39 -15.30
CA ARG A 299 -18.58 14.58 -15.29
C ARG A 299 -17.38 14.35 -14.39
N LEU A 300 -16.19 14.76 -14.84
CA LEU A 300 -14.95 14.66 -14.06
C LEU A 300 -14.57 15.97 -13.37
N PHE A 301 -13.88 15.84 -12.24
CA PHE A 301 -13.36 16.93 -11.42
C PHE A 301 -12.03 16.54 -10.79
N ASN A 302 -11.16 17.51 -10.55
CA ASN A 302 -9.98 17.35 -9.68
C ASN A 302 -10.37 17.31 -8.20
N ASN A 303 -9.44 16.93 -7.32
CA ASN A 303 -9.66 16.87 -5.86
C ASN A 303 -9.97 18.23 -5.18
N ASP A 304 -9.80 19.35 -5.88
CA ASP A 304 -10.22 20.69 -5.43
C ASP A 304 -11.63 21.07 -5.93
N GLY A 305 -12.30 20.17 -6.65
CA GLY A 305 -13.59 20.41 -7.28
C GLY A 305 -13.52 21.21 -8.58
N THR A 306 -12.34 21.43 -9.17
CA THR A 306 -12.25 22.05 -10.50
C THR A 306 -12.71 21.06 -11.58
N PRO A 307 -13.70 21.39 -12.43
CA PRO A 307 -14.17 20.49 -13.48
C PRO A 307 -13.09 20.16 -14.53
N VAL A 308 -13.14 18.95 -15.08
CA VAL A 308 -12.24 18.45 -16.12
C VAL A 308 -13.08 17.96 -17.32
N GLY A 309 -12.88 18.57 -18.50
CA GLY A 309 -13.55 18.15 -19.75
C GLY A 309 -15.00 18.63 -19.90
N ASP A 310 -15.78 17.92 -20.73
CA ASP A 310 -17.23 18.06 -20.93
C ASP A 310 -17.99 16.85 -20.33
N ASN A 311 -19.33 16.89 -20.29
CA ASN A 311 -20.13 15.70 -19.94
C ASN A 311 -19.78 14.55 -20.90
N ILE A 312 -19.60 13.34 -20.36
CA ILE A 312 -19.30 12.13 -21.14
C ILE A 312 -20.54 11.24 -21.13
N ASN A 313 -21.09 10.94 -22.31
CA ASN A 313 -22.20 10.02 -22.46
C ASN A 313 -21.74 8.58 -22.34
N LEU A 314 -22.29 7.82 -21.37
CA LEU A 314 -21.84 6.46 -21.09
C LEU A 314 -22.18 5.47 -22.22
N GLY A 315 -23.33 5.63 -22.89
CA GLY A 315 -23.71 4.78 -24.00
C GLY A 315 -22.82 4.98 -25.23
N GLU A 316 -22.46 6.24 -25.51
CA GLU A 316 -21.52 6.58 -26.60
C GLU A 316 -20.09 6.13 -26.26
N LEU A 317 -19.62 6.36 -25.03
CA LEU A 317 -18.29 5.94 -24.58
C LEU A 317 -18.11 4.42 -24.65
N ALA A 318 -19.14 3.67 -24.23
CA ALA A 318 -19.13 2.21 -24.28
C ALA A 318 -19.31 1.66 -25.69
N GLU A 319 -19.86 2.45 -26.62
CA GLU A 319 -20.38 1.97 -27.90
C GLU A 319 -21.51 0.94 -27.71
N GLU A 320 -22.26 1.07 -26.62
CA GLU A 320 -23.33 0.17 -26.20
C GLU A 320 -24.45 0.96 -25.50
N PRO A 321 -25.65 1.11 -26.10
CA PRO A 321 -26.76 1.86 -25.52
C PRO A 321 -27.16 1.45 -24.10
N ILE A 322 -27.03 0.16 -23.74
CA ILE A 322 -27.34 -0.33 -22.39
C ILE A 322 -26.49 0.38 -21.33
N ALA A 323 -25.22 0.68 -21.62
CA ALA A 323 -24.33 1.36 -20.67
C ALA A 323 -24.83 2.78 -20.28
N GLY A 324 -25.65 3.40 -21.14
CA GLY A 324 -26.25 4.72 -20.89
C GLY A 324 -27.60 4.69 -20.17
N THR A 325 -28.12 3.52 -19.77
CA THR A 325 -29.43 3.42 -19.12
C THR A 325 -29.36 3.74 -17.62
N GLY A 326 -30.51 3.63 -16.93
CA GLY A 326 -30.64 3.85 -15.50
C GLY A 326 -30.78 5.33 -15.07
N GLY A 327 -30.55 6.28 -15.98
CA GLY A 327 -30.83 7.72 -15.77
C GLY A 327 -30.35 8.21 -14.41
N ARG A 328 -31.31 8.58 -13.54
CA ARG A 328 -31.09 9.12 -12.19
C ARG A 328 -30.11 8.30 -11.34
N GLY A 329 -30.10 6.96 -11.45
CA GLY A 329 -29.15 6.10 -10.72
C GLY A 329 -29.77 5.04 -9.80
N ASP A 330 -31.10 4.97 -9.71
CA ASP A 330 -31.82 4.09 -8.79
C ASP A 330 -31.49 2.60 -8.89
N GLY A 331 -31.18 2.12 -10.09
CA GLY A 331 -30.99 0.69 -10.39
C GLY A 331 -29.64 0.31 -10.96
N VAL A 332 -28.65 1.20 -10.83
CA VAL A 332 -27.33 1.08 -11.46
C VAL A 332 -26.22 1.42 -10.46
N GLY A 333 -24.99 0.99 -10.78
CA GLY A 333 -23.82 1.17 -9.93
C GLY A 333 -22.77 2.06 -10.57
N PHE A 334 -22.09 2.86 -9.75
CA PHE A 334 -20.94 3.67 -10.18
C PHE A 334 -19.93 3.85 -9.04
N HIS A 335 -18.74 3.27 -9.19
CA HIS A 335 -17.70 3.23 -8.17
C HIS A 335 -16.33 3.58 -8.76
N GLY A 336 -15.43 4.04 -7.90
CA GLY A 336 -14.04 4.35 -8.26
C GLY A 336 -13.09 3.54 -7.41
N ASN A 337 -11.93 3.20 -7.95
CA ASN A 337 -10.96 2.36 -7.26
C ASN A 337 -10.05 3.11 -6.28
N GLY A 338 -10.23 4.44 -6.12
CA GLY A 338 -9.32 5.27 -5.34
C GLY A 338 -7.93 5.44 -5.96
N GLU A 339 -7.72 4.96 -7.19
CA GLU A 339 -6.43 5.00 -7.87
C GLU A 339 -6.56 5.75 -9.20
N ASP A 340 -7.01 5.06 -10.23
CA ASP A 340 -6.88 5.49 -11.62
C ASP A 340 -8.09 5.14 -12.52
N ALA A 341 -9.16 4.59 -11.96
CA ALA A 341 -10.31 4.14 -12.73
C ALA A 341 -11.65 4.24 -11.99
N TYR A 342 -12.70 4.31 -12.81
CA TYR A 342 -14.10 4.21 -12.44
C TYR A 342 -14.73 2.99 -13.12
N ALA A 343 -15.75 2.41 -12.51
CA ALA A 343 -16.59 1.36 -13.09
C ALA A 343 -18.05 1.78 -13.03
N ALA A 344 -18.76 1.66 -14.16
CA ALA A 344 -20.18 1.92 -14.29
C ALA A 344 -20.89 0.65 -14.78
N VAL A 345 -22.00 0.28 -14.15
CA VAL A 345 -22.82 -0.87 -14.57
C VAL A 345 -24.25 -0.45 -14.80
N ALA A 346 -24.89 -1.00 -15.82
CA ALA A 346 -26.29 -0.79 -16.13
C ALA A 346 -26.96 -2.06 -16.63
N THR A 347 -28.30 -2.09 -16.61
CA THR A 347 -29.11 -3.18 -17.14
C THR A 347 -30.00 -2.69 -18.27
N GLY A 348 -30.35 -3.58 -19.19
CA GLY A 348 -31.17 -3.21 -20.34
C GLY A 348 -31.56 -4.38 -21.21
N VAL A 349 -32.08 -4.06 -22.38
CA VAL A 349 -32.48 -5.01 -23.42
C VAL A 349 -31.66 -4.70 -24.66
N ASP A 350 -30.97 -5.72 -25.19
CA ASP A 350 -30.13 -5.58 -26.38
C ASP A 350 -30.97 -5.57 -27.68
N ALA A 351 -30.30 -5.39 -28.82
CA ALA A 351 -30.97 -5.33 -30.13
C ALA A 351 -31.68 -6.63 -30.53
N GLU A 352 -31.32 -7.76 -29.91
CA GLU A 352 -31.95 -9.07 -30.11
C GLU A 352 -33.05 -9.36 -29.05
N GLU A 353 -33.52 -8.33 -28.34
CA GLU A 353 -34.53 -8.42 -27.27
C GLU A 353 -34.09 -9.26 -26.05
N ARG A 354 -32.78 -9.48 -25.87
CA ARG A 354 -32.25 -10.21 -24.73
C ARG A 354 -31.96 -9.25 -23.58
N ARG A 355 -32.27 -9.69 -22.36
CA ARG A 355 -32.01 -8.91 -21.14
C ARG A 355 -30.56 -9.08 -20.74
N ARG A 356 -29.86 -7.96 -20.55
CA ARG A 356 -28.41 -7.90 -20.34
C ARG A 356 -28.02 -7.02 -19.16
N VAL A 357 -26.86 -7.35 -18.58
CA VAL A 357 -26.15 -6.54 -17.60
C VAL A 357 -24.83 -6.12 -18.24
N TRP A 358 -24.52 -4.84 -18.26
CA TRP A 358 -23.37 -4.30 -18.98
C TRP A 358 -22.49 -3.46 -18.07
N VAL A 359 -21.19 -3.69 -18.09
CA VAL A 359 -20.21 -2.94 -17.29
C VAL A 359 -19.19 -2.24 -18.19
N THR A 360 -18.83 -1.01 -17.82
CA THR A 360 -17.81 -0.20 -18.48
C THR A 360 -16.81 0.33 -17.45
N VAL A 361 -15.53 0.06 -17.68
CA VAL A 361 -14.43 0.63 -16.90
C VAL A 361 -13.81 1.80 -17.65
N ILE A 362 -13.58 2.88 -16.92
CA ILE A 362 -13.25 4.20 -17.44
C ILE A 362 -11.98 4.66 -16.72
N ASN A 363 -10.98 5.12 -17.46
CA ASN A 363 -9.77 5.71 -16.88
C ASN A 363 -10.10 7.02 -16.15
N ALA A 364 -9.23 7.45 -15.24
CA ALA A 364 -9.40 8.71 -14.50
C ALA A 364 -9.51 9.96 -15.41
N ASP A 365 -9.02 9.88 -16.65
CA ASP A 365 -9.13 10.93 -17.67
C ASP A 365 -10.44 10.91 -18.48
N GLY A 366 -11.33 9.95 -18.21
CA GLY A 366 -12.63 9.80 -18.88
C GLY A 366 -12.62 8.90 -20.11
N THR A 367 -11.48 8.34 -20.51
CA THR A 367 -11.39 7.42 -21.66
C THR A 367 -11.84 6.01 -21.28
N ARG A 368 -12.41 5.26 -22.24
CA ARG A 368 -12.80 3.86 -22.04
C ARG A 368 -11.56 3.00 -21.82
N ARG A 369 -11.51 2.26 -20.70
CA ARG A 369 -10.51 1.21 -20.44
C ARG A 369 -10.95 -0.11 -21.07
N TRP A 370 -12.15 -0.57 -20.74
CA TRP A 370 -12.81 -1.72 -21.38
C TRP A 370 -14.32 -1.70 -21.09
N THR A 371 -15.09 -2.50 -21.82
CA THR A 371 -16.55 -2.63 -21.65
C THR A 371 -16.99 -4.05 -22.00
N ARG A 372 -18.00 -4.60 -21.32
CA ARG A 372 -18.42 -6.00 -21.51
C ARG A 372 -19.84 -6.30 -21.04
N ASP A 373 -20.48 -7.26 -21.70
CA ASP A 373 -21.65 -7.99 -21.18
C ASP A 373 -21.25 -8.87 -19.99
N VAL A 374 -21.81 -8.57 -18.83
CA VAL A 374 -21.62 -9.32 -17.58
C VAL A 374 -22.41 -10.62 -17.58
N SER A 375 -23.47 -10.70 -18.38
CA SER A 375 -24.38 -11.83 -18.48
C SER A 375 -24.14 -12.67 -19.74
N ASP A 376 -22.94 -12.60 -20.35
CA ASP A 376 -22.64 -13.31 -21.61
C ASP A 376 -22.66 -14.85 -21.48
N ASP A 377 -22.66 -15.39 -20.27
CA ASP A 377 -22.63 -16.83 -19.96
C ASP A 377 -23.95 -17.39 -19.42
N VAL A 378 -24.98 -16.54 -19.23
CA VAL A 378 -26.32 -16.93 -18.76
C VAL A 378 -27.41 -16.27 -19.59
N GLU A 379 -28.59 -16.91 -19.66
CA GLU A 379 -29.77 -16.33 -20.29
C GLU A 379 -30.77 -15.82 -19.23
N LEU A 380 -31.02 -14.51 -19.24
CA LEU A 380 -31.89 -13.86 -18.26
C LEU A 380 -33.36 -13.78 -18.74
N GLY A 381 -34.27 -14.33 -17.94
CA GLY A 381 -35.71 -14.18 -18.11
C GLY A 381 -36.19 -12.81 -17.63
N THR A 382 -35.62 -12.29 -16.56
CA THR A 382 -35.82 -10.92 -16.05
C THR A 382 -34.50 -10.35 -15.52
N VAL A 383 -34.37 -9.03 -15.51
CA VAL A 383 -33.22 -8.33 -14.92
C VAL A 383 -33.73 -7.13 -14.13
N GLY A 384 -33.19 -6.96 -12.92
CA GLY A 384 -33.53 -5.89 -11.99
C GLY A 384 -32.40 -4.88 -11.84
N ARG A 385 -32.15 -4.47 -10.59
CA ARG A 385 -31.08 -3.53 -10.24
C ARG A 385 -29.72 -4.23 -10.28
N CYS A 386 -28.68 -3.45 -10.51
CA CYS A 386 -27.29 -3.89 -10.49
C CYS A 386 -26.41 -2.90 -9.72
N ASP A 387 -25.25 -3.37 -9.29
CA ASP A 387 -24.22 -2.56 -8.67
C ASP A 387 -22.81 -3.11 -9.00
N VAL A 388 -21.79 -2.28 -8.85
CA VAL A 388 -20.41 -2.61 -9.24
C VAL A 388 -19.40 -2.18 -8.19
N GLY A 389 -18.47 -3.06 -7.86
CA GLY A 389 -17.30 -2.77 -7.04
C GLY A 389 -16.03 -2.88 -7.88
N ILE A 390 -15.06 -1.98 -7.65
CA ILE A 390 -13.73 -2.03 -8.27
C ILE A 390 -12.67 -1.83 -7.19
N ASP A 391 -11.67 -2.72 -7.12
CA ASP A 391 -10.59 -2.62 -6.15
C ASP A 391 -9.42 -1.76 -6.67
N GLY A 392 -8.48 -1.43 -5.78
CA GLY A 392 -7.29 -0.65 -6.14
C GLY A 392 -6.36 -1.31 -7.18
N GLN A 393 -6.54 -2.60 -7.48
CA GLN A 393 -5.83 -3.31 -8.55
C GLN A 393 -6.59 -3.27 -9.89
N GLY A 394 -7.80 -2.71 -9.91
CA GLY A 394 -8.65 -2.60 -11.09
C GLY A 394 -9.53 -3.83 -11.33
N ARG A 395 -9.53 -4.83 -10.45
CA ARG A 395 -10.46 -5.98 -10.54
C ARG A 395 -11.87 -5.51 -10.28
N VAL A 396 -12.83 -6.06 -11.01
CA VAL A 396 -14.23 -5.62 -10.99
C VAL A 396 -15.14 -6.77 -10.58
N VAL A 397 -16.01 -6.53 -9.59
CA VAL A 397 -17.12 -7.40 -9.26
C VAL A 397 -18.43 -6.70 -9.60
N VAL A 398 -19.32 -7.40 -10.28
CA VAL A 398 -20.67 -6.91 -10.59
C VAL A 398 -21.68 -7.81 -9.90
N VAL A 399 -22.69 -7.21 -9.28
CA VAL A 399 -23.84 -7.93 -8.72
C VAL A 399 -25.12 -7.41 -9.32
N TYR A 400 -26.10 -8.30 -9.50
CA TYR A 400 -27.39 -7.94 -10.07
C TYR A 400 -28.46 -8.94 -9.63
N ASN A 401 -29.73 -8.52 -9.64
CA ASN A 401 -30.84 -9.43 -9.42
C ASN A 401 -31.60 -9.72 -10.72
N GLY A 402 -32.21 -10.90 -10.81
CA GLY A 402 -32.99 -11.31 -11.97
C GLY A 402 -33.49 -12.75 -11.87
N THR A 403 -34.06 -13.25 -12.95
CA THR A 403 -34.42 -14.67 -13.11
C THR A 403 -33.69 -15.27 -14.30
N LEU A 404 -33.37 -16.55 -14.25
CA LEU A 404 -32.88 -17.29 -15.42
C LEU A 404 -34.05 -17.65 -16.32
N LEU A 405 -33.85 -17.63 -17.64
CA LEU A 405 -34.88 -17.98 -18.63
C LEU A 405 -35.32 -19.45 -18.49
N THR A 406 -34.43 -20.31 -18.02
CA THR A 406 -34.60 -21.76 -17.90
C THR A 406 -35.12 -22.22 -16.54
N ALA A 407 -35.27 -21.32 -15.56
CA ALA A 407 -35.64 -21.65 -14.19
C ALA A 407 -37.05 -21.11 -13.84
N ASP A 408 -37.89 -21.97 -13.28
CA ASP A 408 -39.18 -21.57 -12.70
C ASP A 408 -38.96 -21.11 -11.25
N SER A 409 -38.29 -19.97 -11.11
CA SER A 409 -37.84 -19.42 -9.82
C SER A 409 -38.05 -17.91 -9.76
N PRO A 410 -38.35 -17.34 -8.59
CA PRO A 410 -38.37 -15.89 -8.41
C PRO A 410 -36.98 -15.26 -8.55
N SER A 411 -36.95 -13.93 -8.57
CA SER A 411 -35.71 -13.16 -8.70
C SER A 411 -34.76 -13.45 -7.54
N VAL A 412 -33.50 -13.78 -7.86
CA VAL A 412 -32.40 -13.94 -6.89
C VAL A 412 -31.21 -13.06 -7.25
N VAL A 413 -30.18 -13.03 -6.40
CA VAL A 413 -28.96 -12.22 -6.61
C VAL A 413 -27.83 -13.05 -7.19
N TYR A 414 -27.26 -12.56 -8.29
CA TYR A 414 -26.10 -13.11 -8.99
C TYR A 414 -24.90 -12.17 -8.87
N GLY A 415 -23.71 -12.72 -9.09
CA GLY A 415 -22.49 -11.95 -9.23
C GLY A 415 -21.56 -12.49 -10.31
N ARG A 416 -20.60 -11.66 -10.72
CA ARG A 416 -19.50 -12.04 -11.61
C ARG A 416 -18.24 -11.23 -11.36
N LEU A 417 -17.08 -11.87 -11.48
CA LEU A 417 -15.75 -11.28 -11.21
C LEU A 417 -14.91 -11.19 -12.49
N PHE A 418 -14.26 -10.04 -12.67
CA PHE A 418 -13.37 -9.73 -13.79
C PHE A 418 -12.00 -9.26 -13.30
N ALA A 419 -10.97 -9.61 -14.06
CA ALA A 419 -9.62 -9.05 -13.93
C ALA A 419 -9.59 -7.58 -14.42
N ALA A 420 -8.46 -6.91 -14.17
CA ALA A 420 -8.29 -5.49 -14.50
C ALA A 420 -8.38 -5.17 -16.00
N ASP A 421 -8.13 -6.15 -16.85
CA ASP A 421 -8.24 -6.08 -18.32
C ASP A 421 -9.63 -6.47 -18.86
N GLY A 422 -10.58 -6.81 -17.98
CA GLY A 422 -11.93 -7.25 -18.34
C GLY A 422 -12.03 -8.74 -18.71
N ALA A 423 -10.97 -9.54 -18.51
CA ALA A 423 -11.06 -10.98 -18.61
C ALA A 423 -11.89 -11.56 -17.45
N PRO A 424 -12.86 -12.47 -17.70
CA PRO A 424 -13.61 -13.11 -16.63
C PRO A 424 -12.68 -14.00 -15.80
N LEU A 425 -12.75 -13.87 -14.47
CA LEU A 425 -12.02 -14.75 -13.53
C LEU A 425 -12.85 -15.98 -13.11
N GLY A 426 -14.08 -16.06 -13.60
CA GLY A 426 -15.05 -17.12 -13.40
C GLY A 426 -16.32 -16.85 -14.20
N GLY A 427 -17.25 -17.79 -14.18
CA GLY A 427 -18.61 -17.58 -14.65
C GLY A 427 -19.48 -16.81 -13.64
N THR A 428 -20.74 -16.62 -14.01
CA THR A 428 -21.78 -16.09 -13.11
C THR A 428 -22.00 -17.06 -11.93
N PHE A 429 -22.15 -16.52 -10.72
CA PHE A 429 -22.37 -17.30 -9.49
C PHE A 429 -23.57 -16.79 -8.68
N TYR A 430 -24.12 -17.66 -7.83
CA TYR A 430 -25.13 -17.27 -6.84
C TYR A 430 -24.49 -16.61 -5.63
N VAL A 431 -24.98 -15.43 -5.24
CA VAL A 431 -24.43 -14.71 -4.08
C VAL A 431 -24.77 -15.43 -2.77
N SER A 432 -26.00 -15.91 -2.60
CA SER A 432 -26.43 -16.56 -1.36
C SER A 432 -26.49 -18.07 -1.51
N GLU A 433 -25.96 -18.80 -0.54
CA GLU A 433 -26.10 -20.24 -0.41
C GLU A 433 -27.49 -20.66 0.09
N LEU A 434 -28.29 -19.71 0.61
CA LEU A 434 -29.63 -19.94 1.15
C LEU A 434 -30.74 -19.57 0.16
N GLU A 435 -30.41 -18.89 -0.93
CA GLU A 435 -31.39 -18.31 -1.88
C GLU A 435 -31.09 -18.78 -3.31
N MET A 436 -30.82 -20.07 -3.45
CA MET A 436 -30.63 -20.71 -4.75
C MET A 436 -31.96 -20.78 -5.51
N PRO A 437 -31.98 -20.83 -6.85
CA PRO A 437 -33.23 -20.91 -7.62
C PRO A 437 -33.98 -22.22 -7.36
N ASP A 438 -35.02 -22.14 -6.55
CA ASP A 438 -35.96 -23.22 -6.25
C ASP A 438 -37.39 -22.62 -6.23
N PRO A 439 -38.44 -23.39 -6.61
CA PRO A 439 -39.82 -22.92 -6.51
C PRO A 439 -40.25 -22.40 -5.13
N VAL A 440 -39.57 -22.78 -4.04
CA VAL A 440 -39.87 -22.27 -2.68
C VAL A 440 -39.05 -21.05 -2.28
N THR A 441 -37.98 -20.73 -3.01
CA THR A 441 -37.19 -19.52 -2.81
C THR A 441 -38.11 -18.31 -3.02
N LEU A 442 -37.92 -17.25 -2.24
CA LEU A 442 -38.64 -15.99 -2.34
C LEU A 442 -37.76 -14.91 -2.95
N VAL A 443 -38.34 -13.73 -3.18
CA VAL A 443 -37.68 -12.66 -3.93
C VAL A 443 -36.48 -12.12 -3.16
N SER A 444 -35.35 -12.04 -3.86
CA SER A 444 -34.16 -11.29 -3.46
C SER A 444 -33.79 -10.25 -4.53
N ARG A 445 -33.48 -9.03 -4.10
CA ARG A 445 -33.38 -7.88 -5.00
C ARG A 445 -32.55 -6.72 -4.46
N ASN A 446 -32.35 -5.72 -5.31
CA ASN A 446 -31.68 -4.46 -5.00
C ASN A 446 -30.27 -4.65 -4.40
N PRO A 447 -29.40 -5.48 -4.99
CA PRO A 447 -28.09 -5.74 -4.42
C PRO A 447 -27.18 -4.51 -4.49
N ARG A 448 -26.28 -4.38 -3.51
CA ARG A 448 -25.17 -3.44 -3.46
C ARG A 448 -23.88 -4.17 -3.16
N VAL A 449 -22.76 -3.68 -3.68
CA VAL A 449 -21.45 -4.34 -3.50
C VAL A 449 -20.34 -3.35 -3.16
N ALA A 450 -19.48 -3.74 -2.24
CA ALA A 450 -18.21 -3.07 -1.97
C ALA A 450 -17.05 -4.01 -2.27
N PHE A 451 -15.99 -3.48 -2.86
CA PHE A 451 -14.77 -4.22 -3.15
C PHE A 451 -13.57 -3.39 -2.70
N ARG A 452 -12.84 -3.88 -1.71
CA ARG A 452 -11.62 -3.24 -1.19
C ARG A 452 -10.54 -4.29 -1.01
N ASN A 453 -9.38 -4.04 -1.60
CA ASN A 453 -8.28 -5.00 -1.63
C ASN A 453 -8.76 -6.34 -2.20
N ASP A 454 -8.71 -7.39 -1.41
CA ASP A 454 -9.18 -8.74 -1.71
C ASP A 454 -10.59 -9.05 -1.19
N THR A 455 -11.19 -8.18 -0.39
CA THR A 455 -12.49 -8.43 0.25
C THR A 455 -13.63 -7.86 -0.60
N VAL A 456 -14.63 -8.71 -0.85
CA VAL A 456 -15.89 -8.33 -1.47
C VAL A 456 -17.01 -8.52 -0.44
N ALA A 457 -17.87 -7.52 -0.30
CA ALA A 457 -19.07 -7.62 0.54
C ALA A 457 -20.29 -7.24 -0.28
N VAL A 458 -21.34 -8.06 -0.21
CA VAL A 458 -22.59 -7.86 -0.94
C VAL A 458 -23.73 -7.77 0.06
N THR A 459 -24.64 -6.81 -0.12
CA THR A 459 -25.91 -6.72 0.63
C THR A 459 -27.09 -6.62 -0.32
N TRP A 460 -28.26 -7.15 0.09
CA TRP A 460 -29.48 -7.15 -0.71
C TRP A 460 -30.74 -7.20 0.17
N GLU A 461 -31.90 -6.92 -0.43
CA GLU A 461 -33.20 -7.12 0.20
C GLU A 461 -33.66 -8.56 -0.04
N SER A 462 -34.09 -9.28 1.00
CA SER A 462 -34.57 -10.65 0.91
C SER A 462 -35.92 -10.84 1.60
N GLU A 463 -36.77 -11.68 1.05
CA GLU A 463 -38.02 -12.17 1.68
C GLU A 463 -37.89 -13.63 2.14
N ASN A 464 -36.70 -14.25 2.03
CA ASN A 464 -36.53 -15.70 2.21
C ASN A 464 -36.60 -16.18 3.66
N ILE A 465 -36.14 -15.38 4.61
CA ILE A 465 -36.21 -15.74 6.03
C ILE A 465 -37.60 -15.47 6.63
N GLU A 466 -38.31 -14.46 6.10
CA GLU A 466 -39.60 -14.00 6.60
C GLU A 466 -40.54 -13.66 5.43
N PRO A 467 -41.37 -14.62 4.98
CA PRO A 467 -42.25 -14.41 3.83
C PRO A 467 -43.14 -13.18 3.96
N GLY A 468 -43.04 -12.24 3.01
CA GLY A 468 -43.81 -11.00 2.99
C GLY A 468 -43.17 -9.82 3.74
N THR A 469 -42.05 -10.04 4.42
CA THR A 469 -41.25 -9.00 5.08
C THR A 469 -39.89 -8.90 4.39
N ARG A 470 -39.49 -7.68 4.00
CA ARG A 470 -38.17 -7.45 3.41
C ARG A 470 -37.15 -7.24 4.50
N VAL A 471 -36.14 -8.08 4.54
CA VAL A 471 -34.98 -7.96 5.43
C VAL A 471 -33.72 -7.62 4.64
N VAL A 472 -32.77 -6.97 5.30
CA VAL A 472 -31.40 -6.81 4.79
C VAL A 472 -30.66 -8.13 4.99
N ALA A 473 -30.08 -8.63 3.91
CA ALA A 473 -29.15 -9.74 3.92
C ALA A 473 -27.76 -9.28 3.49
N ALA A 474 -26.71 -9.97 3.95
CA ALA A 474 -25.34 -9.70 3.56
C ALA A 474 -24.51 -10.99 3.48
N ARG A 475 -23.47 -10.96 2.64
CA ARG A 475 -22.46 -12.02 2.55
C ARG A 475 -21.11 -11.46 2.13
N MET A 476 -20.04 -12.03 2.70
CA MET A 476 -18.67 -11.62 2.46
C MET A 476 -17.88 -12.72 1.77
N PHE A 477 -16.99 -12.27 0.88
CA PHE A 477 -16.11 -13.10 0.09
C PHE A 477 -14.70 -12.51 0.12
N VAL A 478 -13.73 -13.35 -0.20
CA VAL A 478 -12.39 -12.91 -0.60
C VAL A 478 -12.11 -13.40 -2.01
N VAL A 479 -11.42 -12.58 -2.81
CA VAL A 479 -10.83 -13.07 -4.06
C VAL A 479 -9.56 -13.83 -3.69
N PRO A 480 -9.50 -15.16 -3.93
CA PRO A 480 -8.31 -15.93 -3.59
C PRO A 480 -7.14 -15.42 -4.42
N VAL A 481 -6.20 -14.75 -3.75
CA VAL A 481 -4.90 -14.47 -4.37
C VAL A 481 -4.13 -15.78 -4.32
N LYS A 482 -4.12 -16.52 -5.42
CA LYS A 482 -3.13 -17.57 -5.59
C LYS A 482 -1.75 -16.91 -5.48
N PRO A 483 -0.86 -17.40 -4.60
CA PRO A 483 0.48 -16.87 -4.51
C PRO A 483 1.12 -16.80 -5.88
N GLY A 484 1.33 -15.57 -6.35
CA GLY A 484 1.86 -15.31 -7.67
C GLY A 484 3.39 -15.26 -7.64
N SER A 485 4.02 -15.59 -8.76
CA SER A 485 5.45 -15.34 -8.95
C SER A 485 5.71 -13.85 -9.23
N ILE A 486 6.97 -13.46 -9.38
CA ILE A 486 7.31 -12.07 -9.75
C ILE A 486 6.69 -11.67 -11.11
N GLU A 487 6.53 -12.62 -12.03
CA GLU A 487 5.96 -12.36 -13.36
C GLU A 487 4.48 -11.98 -13.28
N SER A 488 3.73 -12.56 -12.34
CA SER A 488 2.30 -12.25 -12.19
C SER A 488 2.05 -10.83 -11.69
N VAL A 489 3.08 -10.17 -11.14
CA VAL A 489 3.03 -8.77 -10.72
C VAL A 489 3.84 -7.84 -11.65
N GLY A 490 4.15 -8.30 -12.87
CA GLY A 490 4.82 -7.52 -13.90
C GLY A 490 6.31 -7.29 -13.70
N LEU A 491 6.94 -8.00 -12.75
CA LEU A 491 8.38 -7.92 -12.52
C LEU A 491 9.14 -8.93 -13.38
N THR A 492 10.43 -8.67 -13.56
CA THR A 492 11.34 -9.50 -14.35
C THR A 492 12.49 -10.00 -13.49
N ARG A 493 12.95 -11.23 -13.77
CA ARG A 493 14.10 -11.82 -13.10
C ARG A 493 15.40 -11.39 -13.77
N ILE A 494 16.30 -10.80 -12.98
CA ILE A 494 17.61 -10.35 -13.43
C ILE A 494 18.67 -11.41 -13.10
N VAL A 495 18.62 -11.97 -11.89
CA VAL A 495 19.48 -13.06 -11.43
C VAL A 495 18.59 -14.17 -10.89
N PRO A 496 18.72 -15.43 -11.35
CA PRO A 496 17.96 -16.55 -10.81
C PRO A 496 18.38 -16.84 -9.36
N ASP A 497 17.64 -17.70 -8.66
CA ASP A 497 18.04 -18.09 -7.30
C ASP A 497 19.47 -18.64 -7.33
N THR A 498 20.33 -17.99 -6.56
CA THR A 498 21.78 -18.17 -6.58
C THR A 498 22.24 -18.44 -5.16
N VAL A 499 22.84 -19.61 -4.96
CA VAL A 499 23.45 -20.00 -3.69
C VAL A 499 24.73 -19.20 -3.47
N ILE A 500 24.92 -18.68 -2.25
CA ILE A 500 26.14 -17.93 -1.88
C ILE A 500 27.35 -18.87 -1.86
N ILE A 501 27.24 -19.97 -1.11
CA ILE A 501 28.22 -21.06 -1.05
C ILE A 501 27.47 -22.38 -1.06
N ASN A 502 27.76 -23.20 -2.08
CA ASN A 502 27.22 -24.56 -2.15
C ASN A 502 28.16 -25.50 -1.37
N GLN A 503 27.73 -25.85 -0.17
CA GLN A 503 28.46 -26.75 0.72
C GLN A 503 27.76 -28.11 0.81
N ASP A 504 28.48 -29.15 1.22
CA ASP A 504 27.94 -30.51 1.32
C ASP A 504 27.22 -30.79 2.66
N LEU A 505 27.36 -29.89 3.64
CA LEU A 505 26.87 -30.08 5.01
C LEU A 505 25.70 -29.13 5.32
N ASP A 506 24.79 -29.59 6.18
CA ASP A 506 23.73 -28.75 6.75
C ASP A 506 24.33 -27.52 7.46
N ALA A 507 23.70 -26.37 7.29
CA ALA A 507 24.08 -25.17 8.03
C ALA A 507 23.84 -25.37 9.54
N LEU A 508 24.58 -24.64 10.37
CA LEU A 508 24.57 -24.79 11.83
C LEU A 508 23.33 -24.13 12.52
N GLY A 509 22.20 -24.01 11.78
CA GLY A 509 20.91 -23.51 12.27
C GLY A 509 20.75 -21.99 12.29
N ASN A 510 21.84 -21.23 12.15
CA ASN A 510 21.86 -19.79 12.44
C ASN A 510 22.33 -18.90 11.28
N TRP A 511 22.54 -19.48 10.11
CA TRP A 511 23.13 -18.77 8.97
C TRP A 511 22.01 -17.99 8.28
N GLU A 512 21.83 -16.74 8.70
CA GLU A 512 20.84 -15.82 8.15
C GLU A 512 21.58 -14.81 7.26
N PRO A 513 21.23 -14.67 5.97
CA PRO A 513 21.93 -13.73 5.12
C PRO A 513 21.58 -12.29 5.52
N TYR A 514 22.57 -11.40 5.53
CA TYR A 514 22.37 -9.95 5.63
C TYR A 514 22.72 -9.27 4.32
N VAL A 515 21.95 -8.25 3.91
CA VAL A 515 22.12 -7.62 2.60
C VAL A 515 22.19 -6.11 2.65
N SER A 516 22.89 -5.54 1.69
CA SER A 516 22.97 -4.09 1.48
C SER A 516 23.27 -3.75 0.03
N VAL A 517 23.37 -2.45 -0.25
CA VAL A 517 23.71 -1.90 -1.56
C VAL A 517 24.97 -1.06 -1.43
N LEU A 518 25.88 -1.21 -2.40
CA LEU A 518 26.98 -0.29 -2.66
C LEU A 518 26.63 0.60 -3.86
N GLY A 519 26.46 1.88 -3.59
CA GLY A 519 25.94 2.88 -4.53
C GLY A 519 24.61 2.43 -5.14
N THR A 520 24.60 2.28 -6.46
CA THR A 520 23.46 1.75 -7.23
C THR A 520 23.85 0.54 -8.08
N SER A 521 25.10 0.06 -7.96
CA SER A 521 25.71 -0.84 -8.94
C SER A 521 25.90 -2.27 -8.43
N THR A 522 25.99 -2.46 -7.11
CA THR A 522 26.40 -3.76 -6.55
C THR A 522 25.59 -4.04 -5.28
N PHE A 523 24.95 -5.19 -5.24
CA PHE A 523 24.41 -5.74 -4.01
C PHE A 523 25.50 -6.50 -3.24
N LEU A 524 25.42 -6.38 -1.93
CA LEU A 524 26.28 -7.08 -0.98
C LEU A 524 25.42 -8.09 -0.23
N VAL A 525 25.78 -9.35 -0.26
CA VAL A 525 25.06 -10.43 0.44
C VAL A 525 26.04 -11.16 1.35
N GLU A 526 25.97 -10.88 2.64
CA GLU A 526 26.71 -11.61 3.65
C GLU A 526 26.09 -12.98 3.86
N GLY A 527 26.95 -13.98 4.06
CA GLY A 527 26.55 -15.31 4.48
C GLY A 527 27.66 -15.98 5.30
N ASN A 528 27.27 -16.99 6.06
CA ASN A 528 28.22 -17.83 6.79
C ASN A 528 28.67 -19.02 5.92
N ALA A 529 29.87 -19.52 6.22
CA ALA A 529 30.38 -20.78 5.68
C ALA A 529 31.21 -21.51 6.71
N PHE A 530 31.47 -22.80 6.46
CA PHE A 530 32.47 -23.52 7.25
C PHE A 530 33.86 -22.92 7.03
N ALA A 531 34.59 -22.79 8.14
CA ALA A 531 36.02 -22.50 8.07
C ALA A 531 36.75 -23.62 7.32
N ARG A 532 37.85 -23.27 6.66
CA ARG A 532 38.63 -24.18 5.83
C ARG A 532 38.96 -25.47 6.58
N ASP A 533 38.70 -26.60 5.94
CA ASP A 533 38.99 -27.95 6.45
C ASP A 533 38.31 -28.29 7.80
N THR A 534 37.18 -27.64 8.11
CA THR A 534 36.36 -27.93 9.31
C THR A 534 34.91 -28.24 8.96
N SER A 535 34.17 -28.87 9.88
CA SER A 535 32.74 -29.16 9.76
C SER A 535 31.90 -28.58 10.89
N ASP A 536 32.54 -27.86 11.81
CA ASP A 536 31.95 -27.34 13.04
C ASP A 536 32.39 -25.92 13.37
N GLN A 537 33.35 -25.34 12.64
CA GLN A 537 33.82 -23.97 12.82
C GLN A 537 33.32 -23.07 11.67
N GLN A 538 33.05 -21.79 11.97
CA GLN A 538 32.46 -20.84 11.02
C GLN A 538 33.46 -19.77 10.57
N ARG A 539 33.21 -19.23 9.37
CA ARG A 539 33.76 -17.99 8.82
C ARG A 539 32.65 -17.18 8.15
N TYR A 540 33.00 -15.95 7.76
CA TYR A 540 32.10 -15.02 7.09
C TYR A 540 32.53 -14.82 5.64
N VAL A 541 31.55 -14.73 4.74
CA VAL A 541 31.78 -14.41 3.33
C VAL A 541 30.81 -13.35 2.86
N VAL A 542 31.15 -12.69 1.75
CA VAL A 542 30.28 -11.75 1.06
C VAL A 542 30.20 -12.14 -0.41
N ALA A 543 28.99 -12.35 -0.92
CA ALA A 543 28.72 -12.37 -2.34
C ALA A 543 28.51 -10.94 -2.84
N LEU A 544 29.33 -10.56 -3.82
CA LEU A 544 29.30 -9.28 -4.52
C LEU A 544 28.55 -9.49 -5.84
N GLN A 545 27.30 -9.03 -5.92
CA GLN A 545 26.43 -9.24 -7.09
C GLN A 545 26.20 -7.90 -7.82
N PRO A 546 26.63 -7.75 -9.08
CA PRO A 546 26.24 -6.59 -9.89
C PRO A 546 24.72 -6.46 -9.97
N ALA A 547 24.20 -5.26 -9.67
CA ALA A 547 22.76 -5.00 -9.56
C ALA A 547 22.04 -5.16 -10.91
N ALA A 548 22.71 -4.84 -12.02
CA ALA A 548 22.19 -5.03 -13.37
C ALA A 548 22.23 -6.51 -13.86
N GLY A 549 22.63 -7.44 -12.99
CA GLY A 549 22.89 -8.83 -13.36
C GLY A 549 24.33 -9.05 -13.84
N GLY A 550 24.71 -10.32 -14.03
CA GLY A 550 26.08 -10.74 -14.31
C GLY A 550 26.60 -11.70 -13.24
N ALA A 551 27.82 -12.20 -13.45
CA ALA A 551 28.44 -13.14 -12.52
C ALA A 551 28.73 -12.46 -11.17
N MET A 552 28.30 -13.11 -10.09
CA MET A 552 28.70 -12.73 -8.74
C MET A 552 30.14 -13.14 -8.45
N ARG A 553 30.72 -12.53 -7.41
CA ARG A 553 32.00 -12.94 -6.84
C ARG A 553 31.88 -13.12 -5.33
N THR A 554 32.27 -14.28 -4.82
CA THR A 554 32.35 -14.53 -3.37
C THR A 554 33.74 -14.15 -2.86
N VAL A 555 33.79 -13.42 -1.74
CA VAL A 555 35.01 -13.00 -1.05
C VAL A 555 34.91 -13.27 0.46
N GLU A 556 36.05 -13.33 1.16
CA GLU A 556 36.05 -13.44 2.62
C GLU A 556 35.52 -12.17 3.29
N GLY A 557 34.83 -12.32 4.42
CA GLY A 557 34.32 -11.18 5.20
C GLY A 557 35.41 -10.43 5.97
N PHE A 558 36.50 -11.12 6.33
CA PHE A 558 37.63 -10.54 7.05
C PHE A 558 38.96 -10.87 6.38
N TYR A 559 39.89 -9.93 6.46
CA TYR A 559 41.23 -10.01 5.90
C TYR A 559 42.24 -9.79 7.03
N ALA A 560 43.29 -10.61 7.03
CA ALA A 560 44.41 -10.48 7.95
C ALA A 560 45.15 -9.14 7.74
N ASP A 561 46.02 -8.78 8.69
CA ASP A 561 46.71 -7.49 8.69
C ASP A 561 47.66 -7.27 7.51
N ASN A 562 48.11 -8.37 6.90
CA ASN A 562 48.90 -8.35 5.67
C ASN A 562 48.06 -8.16 4.40
N GLY A 563 46.74 -7.99 4.53
CA GLY A 563 45.81 -7.80 3.42
C GLY A 563 45.40 -9.09 2.71
N THR A 564 45.65 -10.28 3.27
CA THR A 564 45.20 -11.55 2.68
C THR A 564 43.82 -11.98 3.22
N PRO A 565 42.95 -12.57 2.38
CA PRO A 565 41.64 -13.08 2.82
C PRO A 565 41.79 -14.17 3.90
N PHE A 566 40.99 -14.10 4.97
CA PHE A 566 41.05 -15.04 6.10
C PHE A 566 39.89 -16.03 6.08
N ALA A 567 40.18 -17.32 5.89
CA ALA A 567 39.17 -18.38 5.74
C ALA A 567 39.23 -19.47 6.83
N ASP A 568 40.05 -19.29 7.88
CA ASP A 568 40.14 -20.25 8.99
C ASP A 568 39.13 -19.88 10.10
N ALA A 569 39.11 -20.64 11.20
CA ALA A 569 38.18 -20.41 12.30
C ALA A 569 38.41 -19.03 12.94
N ILE A 570 37.37 -18.19 12.98
CA ILE A 570 37.50 -16.76 13.36
C ILE A 570 36.98 -16.43 14.77
N ASN A 571 36.22 -17.34 15.38
CA ASN A 571 35.65 -17.19 16.71
C ASN A 571 36.18 -18.31 17.62
N ALA A 572 36.54 -18.01 18.87
CA ALA A 572 37.12 -18.99 19.79
C ALA A 572 36.14 -19.54 20.84
N SER A 573 34.94 -18.95 20.98
CA SER A 573 33.97 -19.35 22.03
C SER A 573 32.64 -19.86 21.51
N ARG A 574 32.31 -19.62 20.24
CA ARG A 574 31.02 -20.05 19.68
C ARG A 574 31.13 -20.26 18.18
N GLN A 575 30.56 -21.35 17.71
CA GLN A 575 30.49 -21.69 16.28
C GLN A 575 29.06 -21.84 15.77
N ASN A 576 28.08 -21.37 16.53
CA ASN A 576 26.69 -21.25 16.10
C ASN A 576 26.15 -19.93 16.63
N GLY A 577 25.22 -19.30 15.94
CA GLY A 577 24.64 -18.00 16.29
C GLY A 577 25.59 -16.81 16.30
N ASN A 578 26.56 -16.74 15.37
CA ASN A 578 27.40 -15.57 15.12
C ASN A 578 26.96 -14.89 13.81
N PRO A 579 25.95 -14.01 13.83
CA PRO A 579 25.41 -13.46 12.60
C PRO A 579 26.39 -12.46 11.99
N GLY A 580 26.65 -12.56 10.69
CA GLY A 580 27.47 -11.55 10.01
C GLY A 580 26.63 -10.32 9.67
N ARG A 581 27.30 -9.24 9.29
CA ARG A 581 26.68 -8.02 8.78
C ARG A 581 27.46 -7.48 7.61
N VAL A 582 26.74 -6.79 6.72
CA VAL A 582 27.35 -6.03 5.64
C VAL A 582 26.59 -4.75 5.36
N ALA A 583 27.29 -3.65 5.09
CA ALA A 583 26.69 -2.42 4.62
C ALA A 583 27.57 -1.74 3.58
N GLY A 584 26.96 -1.22 2.52
CA GLY A 584 27.65 -0.40 1.52
C GLY A 584 27.30 1.08 1.67
N ASP A 585 28.20 1.95 1.21
CA ASP A 585 27.91 3.36 0.99
C ASP A 585 26.90 3.49 -0.15
N ARG A 586 25.64 3.81 0.18
CA ARG A 586 24.52 3.85 -0.77
C ARG A 586 24.54 5.07 -1.69
N ARG A 587 25.44 6.03 -1.49
CA ARG A 587 25.54 7.20 -2.39
C ARG A 587 25.97 6.73 -3.78
N PRO A 588 25.38 7.23 -4.87
CA PRO A 588 25.82 6.88 -6.23
C PRO A 588 27.33 7.03 -6.40
N GLY A 589 27.99 6.02 -6.96
CA GLY A 589 29.46 5.98 -7.07
C GLY A 589 30.21 5.64 -5.77
N GLY A 590 29.51 5.28 -4.69
CA GLY A 590 30.11 4.76 -3.47
C GLY A 590 30.97 3.53 -3.74
N VAL A 591 32.14 3.49 -3.09
CA VAL A 591 33.14 2.41 -3.26
C VAL A 591 33.50 1.72 -1.96
N HIS A 592 32.99 2.19 -0.83
CA HIS A 592 33.29 1.61 0.48
C HIS A 592 32.14 0.72 0.97
N TYR A 593 32.50 -0.44 1.50
CA TYR A 593 31.58 -1.29 2.23
C TYR A 593 32.24 -1.80 3.52
N VAL A 594 31.45 -2.12 4.52
CA VAL A 594 31.90 -2.60 5.83
C VAL A 594 31.28 -3.95 6.12
N VAL A 595 32.07 -4.85 6.69
CA VAL A 595 31.65 -6.16 7.20
C VAL A 595 31.68 -6.13 8.72
N GLY A 596 30.72 -6.81 9.36
CA GLY A 596 30.66 -7.02 10.79
C GLY A 596 30.47 -8.50 11.15
N GLY A 597 30.95 -8.92 12.32
CA GLY A 597 30.76 -10.29 12.83
C GLY A 597 31.26 -10.45 14.27
N GLU A 598 30.81 -11.51 14.95
CA GLU A 598 31.32 -11.86 16.29
C GLU A 598 32.61 -12.68 16.13
N THR A 599 33.75 -12.11 16.53
CA THR A 599 35.07 -12.75 16.33
C THR A 599 35.91 -12.73 17.59
N SER A 600 37.00 -13.50 17.57
CA SER A 600 38.05 -13.52 18.60
C SER A 600 39.41 -13.18 17.99
N VAL A 601 39.46 -12.24 17.03
CA VAL A 601 40.67 -11.94 16.26
C VAL A 601 41.88 -11.52 17.12
N HIS A 602 41.68 -11.04 18.35
CA HIS A 602 42.79 -10.76 19.27
C HIS A 602 43.57 -12.01 19.71
N THR A 603 43.07 -13.22 19.48
CA THR A 603 43.78 -14.48 19.79
C THR A 603 44.52 -15.04 18.57
N LEU A 604 44.27 -14.49 17.38
CA LEU A 604 44.76 -15.01 16.11
C LEU A 604 46.00 -14.24 15.66
N GLU A 605 47.10 -14.95 15.40
CA GLU A 605 48.38 -14.37 14.97
C GLU A 605 48.27 -13.43 13.76
N PRO A 606 47.48 -13.75 12.70
CA PRO A 606 47.35 -12.89 11.52
C PRO A 606 46.74 -11.50 11.77
N PHE A 607 46.23 -11.23 12.98
CA PHE A 607 45.58 -9.99 13.38
C PHE A 607 46.32 -9.24 14.50
N GLN A 608 47.60 -9.53 14.75
CA GLN A 608 48.35 -8.99 15.91
C GLN A 608 49.15 -7.71 15.65
N SER A 609 49.07 -7.09 14.47
CA SER A 609 49.88 -5.90 14.17
C SER A 609 49.38 -4.62 14.86
N GLY A 610 50.24 -3.61 14.96
CA GLY A 610 49.86 -2.25 15.39
C GLY A 610 49.54 -2.08 16.88
N ASN A 611 49.85 -3.06 17.73
CA ASN A 611 49.62 -3.03 19.19
C ASN A 611 48.16 -2.76 19.62
N ARG A 612 47.19 -2.94 18.73
CA ARG A 612 45.78 -2.55 18.97
C ARG A 612 45.08 -3.34 20.07
N TRP A 613 45.60 -4.51 20.44
CA TRP A 613 45.07 -5.33 21.53
C TRP A 613 45.76 -5.06 22.88
N ALA A 614 46.88 -4.33 22.90
CA ALA A 614 47.68 -4.06 24.10
C ALA A 614 47.18 -2.86 24.94
N GLY A 615 45.89 -2.52 24.83
CA GLY A 615 45.30 -1.31 25.40
C GLY A 615 45.03 -1.36 26.92
N GLY A 616 45.11 -2.53 27.57
CA GLY A 616 44.86 -2.70 29.01
C GLY A 616 43.48 -3.23 29.40
N PHE A 617 42.57 -3.40 28.43
CA PHE A 617 41.31 -4.13 28.61
C PHE A 617 41.52 -5.64 28.40
N ASP A 618 41.18 -6.46 29.41
CA ASP A 618 41.28 -7.91 29.34
C ASP A 618 40.10 -8.51 28.55
N ARG A 619 40.43 -9.09 27.40
CA ARG A 619 39.49 -9.70 26.45
C ARG A 619 39.37 -11.22 26.60
N LEU A 620 40.03 -11.84 27.58
CA LEU A 620 40.05 -13.29 27.80
C LEU A 620 40.64 -14.09 26.61
N ASP A 621 41.15 -15.29 26.85
CA ASP A 621 41.71 -16.15 25.79
C ASP A 621 40.65 -16.69 24.81
N ASN A 622 39.38 -16.57 25.15
CA ASN A 622 38.24 -17.01 24.32
C ASN A 622 37.18 -15.92 24.13
N GLY A 623 37.46 -14.66 24.47
CA GLY A 623 36.47 -13.60 24.32
C GLY A 623 36.05 -13.40 22.87
N ARG A 624 34.77 -13.17 22.66
CA ARG A 624 34.20 -12.74 21.39
C ARG A 624 33.57 -11.36 21.52
N TYR A 625 33.70 -10.57 20.47
CA TYR A 625 33.15 -9.22 20.39
C TYR A 625 32.78 -8.88 18.95
N ALA A 626 31.89 -7.90 18.81
CA ALA A 626 31.48 -7.34 17.54
C ALA A 626 32.67 -6.65 16.85
N THR A 627 33.16 -7.29 15.80
CA THR A 627 34.32 -6.86 15.01
C THR A 627 33.85 -6.29 13.69
N ILE A 628 34.47 -5.20 13.24
CA ILE A 628 34.21 -4.61 11.92
C ILE A 628 35.49 -4.47 11.09
N GLN A 629 35.35 -4.50 9.77
CA GLN A 629 36.41 -4.17 8.82
C GLN A 629 35.82 -3.49 7.57
N THR A 630 36.38 -2.36 7.17
CA THR A 630 35.96 -1.62 5.97
C THR A 630 36.85 -1.99 4.78
N PHE A 631 36.23 -2.05 3.61
CA PHE A 631 36.83 -2.37 2.33
C PHE A 631 36.49 -1.29 1.30
N ARG A 632 37.41 -1.08 0.36
CA ARG A 632 37.13 -0.40 -0.91
C ARG A 632 36.92 -1.47 -1.99
N LEU A 633 35.87 -1.36 -2.78
CA LEU A 633 35.55 -2.27 -3.88
C LEU A 633 35.86 -1.61 -5.23
N ASP A 634 36.56 -2.34 -6.11
CA ASP A 634 36.52 -2.07 -7.54
C ASP A 634 35.24 -2.70 -8.11
N THR A 635 34.23 -1.88 -8.40
CA THR A 635 32.92 -2.36 -8.88
C THR A 635 32.95 -2.96 -10.28
N ALA A 636 34.04 -2.77 -11.05
CA ALA A 636 34.19 -3.38 -12.37
C ALA A 636 34.75 -4.81 -12.31
N THR A 637 35.66 -5.07 -11.37
CA THR A 637 36.32 -6.39 -11.19
C THR A 637 35.79 -7.17 -9.98
N LEU A 638 35.00 -6.51 -9.14
CA LEU A 638 34.52 -6.99 -7.84
C LEU A 638 35.67 -7.36 -6.88
N GLU A 639 36.86 -6.77 -7.05
CA GLU A 639 38.00 -6.97 -6.15
C GLU A 639 37.91 -6.04 -4.93
N PRO A 640 37.83 -6.58 -3.70
CA PRO A 640 37.89 -5.77 -2.50
C PRO A 640 39.33 -5.52 -2.04
N THR A 641 39.57 -4.36 -1.45
CA THR A 641 40.81 -4.01 -0.78
C THR A 641 40.50 -3.56 0.65
N PRO A 642 41.01 -4.22 1.70
CA PRO A 642 40.79 -3.77 3.07
C PRO A 642 41.40 -2.37 3.26
N VAL A 643 40.60 -1.42 3.76
CA VAL A 643 41.04 -0.05 4.09
C VAL A 643 41.24 0.15 5.59
N THR A 644 40.70 -0.75 6.41
CA THR A 644 40.98 -0.82 7.85
C THR A 644 41.53 -2.19 8.22
N LEU A 645 42.22 -2.26 9.35
CA LEU A 645 42.41 -3.52 10.07
C LEU A 645 41.07 -3.98 10.66
N ALA A 646 40.98 -5.23 11.12
CA ALA A 646 39.84 -5.70 11.90
C ALA A 646 39.86 -5.07 13.30
N LEU A 647 38.75 -4.47 13.73
CA LEU A 647 38.64 -3.67 14.94
C LEU A 647 37.46 -4.12 15.80
N ASP A 648 37.64 -4.11 17.12
CA ASP A 648 36.53 -4.19 18.09
C ASP A 648 35.72 -2.88 18.05
N SER A 649 34.47 -2.98 17.63
CA SER A 649 33.59 -1.83 17.34
C SER A 649 33.10 -1.08 18.58
N ALA A 650 33.13 -1.71 19.77
CA ALA A 650 32.62 -1.12 21.00
C ALA A 650 33.70 -0.95 22.08
N SER A 651 34.48 -1.99 22.37
CA SER A 651 35.46 -1.96 23.47
C SER A 651 36.90 -1.80 22.98
N GLY A 652 37.11 -1.57 21.67
CA GLY A 652 38.43 -1.54 21.05
C GLY A 652 39.38 -0.49 21.63
N ARG A 653 38.84 0.59 22.19
CA ARG A 653 39.60 1.73 22.74
C ARG A 653 39.47 1.88 24.26
N VAL A 654 38.84 0.92 24.92
CA VAL A 654 38.82 0.85 26.39
C VAL A 654 40.22 0.49 26.89
N THR A 655 40.75 1.28 27.83
CA THR A 655 42.14 1.15 28.29
C THR A 655 42.32 0.41 29.62
N SER A 656 41.22 -0.02 30.25
CA SER A 656 41.23 -0.70 31.54
C SER A 656 39.94 -1.46 31.76
N GLY A 657 39.96 -2.46 32.63
CA GLY A 657 38.79 -3.29 32.96
C GLY A 657 38.97 -4.73 32.45
N PHE A 658 37.99 -5.57 32.75
CA PHE A 658 37.98 -6.96 32.34
C PHE A 658 36.59 -7.34 31.85
N ALA A 659 36.52 -8.24 30.87
CA ALA A 659 35.25 -8.81 30.45
C ALA A 659 34.70 -9.79 31.52
N PRO A 660 33.42 -9.70 31.88
CA PRO A 660 32.79 -10.58 32.88
C PRO A 660 32.57 -12.02 32.35
N GLY A 661 32.73 -12.25 31.04
CA GLY A 661 32.64 -13.56 30.42
C GLY A 661 33.03 -13.54 28.93
N PRO A 662 33.01 -14.71 28.27
CA PRO A 662 33.46 -14.86 26.88
C PRO A 662 32.63 -14.06 25.86
N GLU A 663 31.40 -13.68 26.18
CA GLU A 663 30.57 -12.81 25.34
C GLU A 663 30.77 -11.36 25.78
N ILE A 664 31.71 -10.64 25.17
CA ILE A 664 32.07 -9.26 25.54
C ILE A 664 31.10 -8.28 24.89
N SER A 665 30.81 -8.49 23.61
CA SER A 665 29.72 -7.82 22.89
C SER A 665 29.15 -8.75 21.82
N ARG A 666 27.90 -8.51 21.42
CA ARG A 666 27.24 -9.26 20.33
C ARG A 666 26.97 -8.37 19.14
N PHE A 667 27.02 -8.95 17.94
CA PHE A 667 26.48 -8.31 16.76
C PHE A 667 24.95 -8.48 16.71
N GLY A 668 24.28 -7.92 17.71
CA GLY A 668 22.82 -7.83 17.77
C GLY A 668 22.29 -6.82 16.76
N GLY A 669 22.85 -5.61 16.75
CA GLY A 669 22.48 -4.52 15.84
C GLY A 669 23.06 -4.68 14.43
N ASP A 670 23.25 -3.56 13.72
CA ASP A 670 23.79 -3.54 12.36
C ASP A 670 24.97 -2.58 12.20
N VAL A 671 25.57 -2.65 11.01
CA VAL A 671 26.42 -1.58 10.46
C VAL A 671 25.66 -0.82 9.39
N ALA A 672 25.93 0.48 9.26
CA ALA A 672 25.34 1.31 8.22
C ALA A 672 26.31 2.41 7.79
N PHE A 673 26.27 2.77 6.50
CA PHE A 673 26.84 4.04 6.05
C PHE A 673 25.82 5.16 6.23
N LEU A 674 26.27 6.25 6.83
CA LEU A 674 25.48 7.46 7.07
C LEU A 674 25.50 8.37 5.83
N SER A 675 24.57 9.32 5.77
CA SER A 675 24.43 10.22 4.62
C SER A 675 25.67 11.09 4.34
N ASN A 676 26.52 11.34 5.34
CA ASN A 676 27.82 12.01 5.16
C ASN A 676 28.98 11.06 4.80
N GLY A 677 28.74 9.75 4.74
CA GLY A 677 29.73 8.73 4.45
C GLY A 677 30.39 8.10 5.66
N ASN A 678 30.09 8.54 6.87
CA ASN A 678 30.57 7.87 8.08
C ASN A 678 29.99 6.47 8.20
N VAL A 679 30.66 5.61 8.95
CA VAL A 679 30.21 4.26 9.27
C VAL A 679 29.68 4.23 10.69
N LEU A 680 28.45 3.75 10.87
CA LEU A 680 27.84 3.45 12.15
C LEU A 680 27.97 1.95 12.45
N SER A 681 28.29 1.61 13.68
CA SER A 681 28.17 0.25 14.21
C SER A 681 27.34 0.27 15.48
N VAL A 682 26.34 -0.63 15.57
CA VAL A 682 25.47 -0.78 16.75
C VAL A 682 25.51 -2.22 17.22
N VAL A 683 25.74 -2.43 18.52
CA VAL A 683 26.02 -3.73 19.12
C VAL A 683 25.39 -3.86 20.50
N ASP A 684 25.23 -5.09 20.99
CA ASP A 684 24.94 -5.32 22.41
C ASP A 684 26.27 -5.34 23.18
N ASP A 685 26.51 -4.37 24.06
CA ASP A 685 27.57 -4.48 25.07
C ASP A 685 27.15 -5.44 26.18
N ARG A 686 28.05 -6.36 26.50
CA ARG A 686 27.93 -7.33 27.60
C ARG A 686 29.07 -7.20 28.60
N SER A 687 30.00 -6.27 28.35
CA SER A 687 31.16 -6.06 29.20
C SER A 687 30.81 -5.37 30.51
N GLY A 688 29.72 -4.59 30.54
CA GLY A 688 29.31 -3.77 31.68
C GLY A 688 30.15 -2.50 31.85
N ASN A 689 31.04 -2.19 30.91
CA ASN A 689 31.90 -1.01 30.97
C ASN A 689 31.29 0.22 30.28
N LEU A 690 30.30 0.02 29.41
CA LEU A 690 29.65 1.09 28.63
C LEU A 690 28.21 1.36 29.09
N GLY A 691 27.67 0.52 29.98
CA GLY A 691 26.35 0.64 30.58
C GLY A 691 26.11 -0.45 31.63
N GLU A 692 25.06 -0.32 32.44
CA GLU A 692 24.67 -1.36 33.40
C GLU A 692 24.00 -2.54 32.68
N GLY A 693 24.51 -3.75 32.90
CA GLY A 693 23.97 -4.96 32.28
C GLY A 693 24.11 -4.97 30.76
N ALA A 694 23.21 -5.68 30.06
CA ALA A 694 23.18 -5.67 28.61
C ALA A 694 22.69 -4.30 28.13
N THR A 695 23.49 -3.62 27.31
CA THR A 695 23.21 -2.27 26.82
C THR A 695 23.47 -2.17 25.33
N MET A 696 22.56 -1.56 24.57
CA MET A 696 22.77 -1.26 23.16
C MET A 696 23.74 -0.08 23.04
N VAL A 697 24.82 -0.26 22.31
CA VAL A 697 25.90 0.73 22.15
C VAL A 697 26.10 1.05 20.68
N ALA A 698 26.30 2.33 20.38
CA ALA A 698 26.62 2.81 19.05
C ALA A 698 28.00 3.47 19.00
N THR A 699 28.71 3.30 17.90
CA THR A 699 30.00 3.96 17.61
C THR A 699 30.01 4.48 16.18
N VAL A 700 30.57 5.67 15.96
CA VAL A 700 30.66 6.30 14.63
C VAL A 700 32.11 6.42 14.18
N PHE A 701 32.40 5.99 12.96
CA PHE A 701 33.71 5.97 12.34
C PHE A 701 33.70 6.73 11.01
N THR A 702 34.88 7.14 10.53
CA THR A 702 35.11 7.41 9.11
C THR A 702 35.22 6.08 8.34
N PRO A 703 35.08 6.06 7.01
CA PRO A 703 35.32 4.86 6.21
C PRO A 703 36.70 4.22 6.45
N GLU A 704 37.70 5.04 6.74
CA GLU A 704 39.09 4.65 7.02
C GLU A 704 39.30 4.20 8.48
N GLY A 705 38.23 4.08 9.28
CA GLY A 705 38.26 3.53 10.62
C GLY A 705 38.67 4.50 11.73
N ALA A 706 38.87 5.79 11.41
CA ALA A 706 39.07 6.81 12.44
C ALA A 706 37.76 7.04 13.19
N VAL A 707 37.82 7.26 14.51
CA VAL A 707 36.61 7.45 15.30
C VAL A 707 36.11 8.88 15.15
N VAL A 708 34.84 9.02 14.80
CA VAL A 708 34.11 10.28 14.78
C VAL A 708 33.43 10.51 16.13
N LYS A 709 32.79 9.46 16.66
CA LYS A 709 32.22 9.44 18.02
C LYS A 709 32.49 8.10 18.66
N GLU A 710 33.12 8.15 19.83
CA GLU A 710 33.36 6.98 20.66
C GLU A 710 32.05 6.32 21.12
N SER A 711 32.16 5.07 21.53
CA SER A 711 31.05 4.24 21.94
C SER A 711 30.17 4.92 23.00
N PHE A 712 28.87 4.99 22.73
CA PHE A 712 27.89 5.58 23.64
C PHE A 712 26.67 4.68 23.79
N ALA A 713 26.08 4.66 24.99
CA ALA A 713 24.87 3.92 25.28
C ALA A 713 23.65 4.56 24.58
N VAL A 714 22.81 3.72 23.99
CA VAL A 714 21.55 4.10 23.34
C VAL A 714 20.37 3.80 24.26
N ALA A 715 20.27 2.55 24.71
CA ALA A 715 19.20 2.07 25.59
C ALA A 715 19.62 0.75 26.28
N PRO A 716 19.06 0.44 27.46
CA PRO A 716 19.25 -0.87 28.10
C PRO A 716 18.53 -1.97 27.31
N GLY A 717 19.06 -3.19 27.40
CA GLY A 717 18.49 -4.39 26.79
C GLY A 717 19.33 -4.95 25.66
N GLN A 718 18.68 -5.64 24.73
CA GLN A 718 19.30 -6.31 23.59
C GLN A 718 18.62 -5.85 22.31
N ILE A 719 19.37 -5.82 21.21
CA ILE A 719 18.85 -5.50 19.88
C ILE A 719 19.10 -6.65 18.89
N TRP A 720 18.20 -6.79 17.92
CA TRP A 720 18.40 -7.61 16.73
C TRP A 720 18.10 -6.73 15.51
N ALA A 721 19.08 -6.55 14.64
CA ALA A 721 19.14 -5.56 13.55
C ALA A 721 18.66 -4.17 14.01
N ASN A 722 17.67 -3.57 13.33
CA ASN A 722 16.95 -2.37 13.78
C ASN A 722 17.78 -1.08 13.84
N VAL A 723 18.66 -0.92 12.85
CA VAL A 723 19.38 0.33 12.59
C VAL A 723 19.01 0.84 11.19
N ALA A 724 18.68 2.12 11.07
CA ALA A 724 18.28 2.73 9.82
C ALA A 724 18.99 4.08 9.61
N ALA A 725 19.79 4.22 8.56
CA ALA A 725 20.40 5.49 8.17
C ALA A 725 19.46 6.28 7.25
N TYR A 726 19.15 7.52 7.65
CA TYR A 726 18.27 8.44 6.92
C TYR A 726 19.04 9.70 6.49
N GLN A 727 18.39 10.60 5.77
CA GLN A 727 18.99 11.87 5.36
C GLN A 727 19.36 12.74 6.58
N GLY A 728 20.65 12.92 6.82
CA GLY A 728 21.18 13.73 7.92
C GLY A 728 21.43 12.98 9.24
N GLY A 729 21.09 11.69 9.33
CA GLY A 729 21.25 10.95 10.59
C GLY A 729 20.93 9.46 10.52
N PHE A 730 20.61 8.89 11.67
CA PHE A 730 20.19 7.50 11.81
C PHE A 730 19.21 7.30 12.96
N ALA A 731 18.45 6.21 12.88
CA ALA A 731 17.51 5.77 13.90
C ALA A 731 17.89 4.37 14.40
N ILE A 732 17.67 4.15 15.70
CA ILE A 732 17.81 2.84 16.35
C ILE A 732 16.50 2.53 17.05
N ARG A 733 15.93 1.36 16.78
CA ARG A 733 14.73 0.90 17.47
C ARG A 733 15.10 0.00 18.65
N ALA A 734 14.67 0.40 19.85
CA ALA A 734 14.94 -0.29 21.11
C ALA A 734 13.64 -0.43 21.94
N ASN A 735 13.26 -1.66 22.29
CA ASN A 735 12.09 -1.92 23.17
C ASN A 735 10.77 -1.24 22.72
N GLY A 736 10.54 -1.15 21.41
CA GLY A 736 9.38 -0.47 20.83
C GLY A 736 9.50 1.06 20.71
N MET A 737 10.67 1.61 21.01
CA MET A 737 10.96 3.06 20.96
C MET A 737 11.95 3.37 19.82
N LEU A 738 11.70 4.43 19.06
CA LEU A 738 12.54 4.92 17.97
C LEU A 738 13.45 6.05 18.48
N HIS A 739 14.75 5.80 18.55
CA HIS A 739 15.76 6.78 18.95
C HIS A 739 16.40 7.42 17.72
N PHE A 740 16.39 8.75 17.61
CA PHE A 740 16.91 9.49 16.45
C PHE A 740 18.19 10.25 16.77
N PHE A 741 19.18 10.13 15.90
CA PHE A 741 20.49 10.78 16.04
C PHE A 741 20.91 11.46 14.73
N ASP A 742 21.69 12.54 14.82
CA ASP A 742 22.38 13.10 13.64
C ASP A 742 23.57 12.24 13.18
N ASN A 743 24.20 12.61 12.07
CA ASN A 743 25.38 11.91 11.54
C ASN A 743 26.62 11.92 12.46
N ALA A 744 26.65 12.79 13.48
CA ALA A 744 27.69 12.83 14.50
C ALA A 744 27.33 11.98 15.73
N GLY A 745 26.13 11.38 15.76
CA GLY A 745 25.62 10.56 16.84
C GLY A 745 25.02 11.37 18.00
N ASN A 746 24.66 12.63 17.81
CA ASN A 746 23.96 13.42 18.84
C ASN A 746 22.47 13.13 18.80
N SER A 747 21.88 12.86 19.97
CA SER A 747 20.43 12.64 20.08
C SER A 747 19.67 13.86 19.60
N GLN A 748 18.63 13.65 18.80
CA GLN A 748 17.79 14.72 18.29
C GLN A 748 16.63 15.06 19.24
N GLY A 749 16.36 14.23 20.25
CA GLY A 749 15.30 14.43 21.24
C GLY A 749 14.89 13.12 21.94
N ASP A 750 13.75 13.15 22.64
CA ASP A 750 13.19 11.97 23.28
C ASP A 750 12.79 10.91 22.23
N PRO A 751 12.91 9.61 22.56
CA PRO A 751 12.54 8.55 21.63
C PRO A 751 11.03 8.49 21.44
N VAL A 752 10.60 8.12 20.23
CA VAL A 752 9.18 8.07 19.85
C VAL A 752 8.63 6.65 20.00
N ASP A 753 7.45 6.51 20.60
CA ASP A 753 6.79 5.21 20.69
C ASP A 753 6.26 4.77 19.32
N GLN A 754 6.59 3.55 18.88
CA GLN A 754 6.12 3.00 17.60
C GLN A 754 4.58 2.89 17.51
N ASN A 755 3.89 2.85 18.65
CA ASN A 755 2.43 2.77 18.71
C ASN A 755 1.75 4.12 18.41
N THR A 756 2.52 5.22 18.25
CA THR A 756 2.00 6.47 17.68
C THR A 756 1.43 6.28 16.26
N SER A 757 1.73 5.16 15.62
CA SER A 757 1.10 4.71 14.37
C SER A 757 -0.36 4.29 14.49
N GLY A 758 -0.91 4.17 15.71
CA GLY A 758 -2.24 3.60 15.97
C GLY A 758 -2.28 2.08 16.02
N HIS A 759 -1.15 1.39 15.79
CA HIS A 759 -1.07 -0.07 15.76
C HIS A 759 -0.05 -0.66 16.71
N SER A 760 -0.33 -1.87 17.18
CA SER A 760 0.50 -2.59 18.13
C SER A 760 1.44 -3.57 17.42
N PHE A 761 2.63 -3.08 17.05
CA PHE A 761 3.73 -3.93 16.59
C PHE A 761 4.40 -4.63 17.79
N ASP A 762 5.07 -5.77 17.55
CA ASP A 762 5.91 -6.42 18.56
C ASP A 762 6.92 -5.41 19.13
N ARG A 763 7.12 -5.41 20.45
CA ARG A 763 8.04 -4.50 21.17
C ARG A 763 9.34 -5.18 21.58
N GLY A 764 9.52 -6.45 21.22
CA GLY A 764 10.70 -7.23 21.55
C GLY A 764 11.97 -6.70 20.88
N ARG A 765 13.02 -7.51 21.02
CA ARG A 765 14.38 -7.25 20.54
C ARG A 765 14.45 -6.88 19.05
N GLY A 766 13.47 -7.29 18.26
CA GLY A 766 13.42 -7.02 16.82
C GLY A 766 13.47 -8.26 15.94
N ASP A 767 13.20 -9.46 16.49
CA ASP A 767 13.23 -10.70 15.72
C ASP A 767 12.15 -10.72 14.62
N GLY A 768 10.96 -10.17 14.89
CA GLY A 768 9.83 -10.12 13.96
C GLY A 768 9.44 -8.74 13.43
N THR A 769 10.04 -7.67 13.97
CA THR A 769 9.75 -6.26 13.61
C THR A 769 11.04 -5.49 13.35
N ARG A 770 11.12 -4.83 12.19
CA ARG A 770 12.34 -4.20 11.66
C ARG A 770 12.12 -2.80 11.17
N ILE A 771 13.17 -1.97 11.26
CA ILE A 771 13.21 -0.65 10.65
C ILE A 771 14.17 -0.57 9.45
N ALA A 772 13.89 0.33 8.52
CA ALA A 772 14.82 0.73 7.46
C ALA A 772 14.61 2.19 7.06
N ALA A 773 15.60 2.77 6.38
CA ALA A 773 15.55 4.09 5.78
C ALA A 773 16.57 4.18 4.63
N HIS A 774 16.50 5.26 3.86
CA HIS A 774 17.48 5.61 2.84
C HIS A 774 18.17 6.92 3.19
N ILE A 775 19.47 7.03 2.91
CA ILE A 775 20.30 8.21 3.22
C ILE A 775 19.93 9.49 2.47
N ASN A 776 18.97 9.41 1.54
CA ASN A 776 18.40 10.54 0.79
C ASN A 776 16.92 10.77 1.13
N SER A 777 16.34 9.92 1.99
CA SER A 777 14.97 10.03 2.45
C SER A 777 14.96 10.54 3.89
N PRO A 778 14.04 11.45 4.26
CA PRO A 778 13.84 11.83 5.65
C PRO A 778 13.01 10.81 6.43
N TYR A 779 12.49 9.75 5.80
CA TYR A 779 11.56 8.83 6.46
C TYR A 779 12.24 7.60 7.02
N VAL A 780 11.76 7.16 8.20
CA VAL A 780 12.09 5.87 8.81
C VAL A 780 10.85 4.99 8.73
N PHE A 781 11.04 3.80 8.16
CA PHE A 781 9.99 2.81 7.97
C PHE A 781 10.12 1.72 9.01
N LEU A 782 8.99 1.24 9.54
CA LEU A 782 8.90 0.08 10.43
C LEU A 782 7.95 -0.94 9.81
N THR A 783 8.33 -2.21 9.81
CA THR A 783 7.45 -3.31 9.41
C THR A 783 7.45 -4.43 10.44
N GLY A 784 6.31 -5.09 10.58
CA GLY A 784 6.12 -6.24 11.45
C GLY A 784 4.69 -6.75 11.40
N LYS A 785 4.48 -7.93 12.00
CA LYS A 785 3.12 -8.39 12.34
C LYS A 785 2.55 -7.46 13.41
N VAL A 786 1.28 -7.10 13.26
CA VAL A 786 0.53 -6.36 14.27
C VAL A 786 -0.35 -7.33 15.08
N THR A 787 -0.64 -6.99 16.33
CA THR A 787 -1.40 -7.88 17.22
C THR A 787 -2.92 -7.75 17.09
N ASP A 788 -3.39 -6.69 16.42
CA ASP A 788 -4.80 -6.36 16.20
C ASP A 788 -5.39 -6.98 14.93
N ALA A 789 -4.58 -7.57 14.05
CA ALA A 789 -5.02 -8.20 12.81
C ALA A 789 -4.03 -9.26 12.28
N PRO A 790 -4.49 -10.28 11.51
CA PRO A 790 -3.63 -11.31 10.92
C PRO A 790 -2.88 -10.80 9.67
N VAL A 791 -2.22 -9.65 9.78
CA VAL A 791 -1.53 -8.97 8.68
C VAL A 791 -0.14 -8.46 9.08
N VAL A 792 0.76 -8.36 8.09
CA VAL A 792 1.99 -7.55 8.17
C VAL A 792 1.64 -6.13 7.77
N ARG A 793 2.12 -5.14 8.52
CA ARG A 793 1.98 -3.71 8.18
C ARG A 793 3.33 -3.04 7.97
N VAL A 794 3.31 -1.90 7.27
CA VAL A 794 4.43 -0.95 7.21
C VAL A 794 3.95 0.42 7.67
N ALA A 795 4.71 1.07 8.55
CA ALA A 795 4.45 2.40 9.06
C ALA A 795 5.66 3.32 8.81
N ALA A 796 5.43 4.62 8.68
CA ALA A 796 6.48 5.61 8.43
C ALA A 796 6.42 6.78 9.43
N TRP A 797 7.61 7.26 9.83
CA TRP A 797 7.83 8.48 10.60
C TRP A 797 8.76 9.41 9.85
N ASP A 798 8.53 10.72 9.97
CA ASP A 798 9.42 11.74 9.42
C ASP A 798 10.53 12.06 10.42
N ALA A 799 11.79 11.80 10.10
CA ALA A 799 12.90 12.01 11.03
C ALA A 799 13.17 13.50 11.32
N ARG A 800 12.66 14.44 10.52
CA ARG A 800 12.88 15.89 10.69
C ARG A 800 12.18 16.43 11.93
N ASP A 801 10.97 15.96 12.20
CA ASP A 801 10.14 16.35 13.34
C ASP A 801 9.69 15.17 14.23
N ARG A 802 10.00 13.94 13.79
CA ARG A 802 9.68 12.65 14.41
C ARG A 802 8.18 12.32 14.45
N SER A 803 7.38 12.99 13.64
CA SER A 803 5.94 12.76 13.55
C SER A 803 5.60 11.48 12.78
N PHE A 804 4.50 10.84 13.15
CA PHE A 804 3.92 9.75 12.36
C PHE A 804 3.37 10.29 11.03
N VAL A 805 3.59 9.54 9.96
CA VAL A 805 3.19 9.92 8.60
C VAL A 805 2.02 9.07 8.11
N ALA A 806 2.22 7.76 7.96
CA ALA A 806 1.26 6.86 7.34
C ALA A 806 1.50 5.40 7.77
N VAL A 807 0.48 4.55 7.58
CA VAL A 807 0.54 3.10 7.75
C VAL A 807 -0.25 2.41 6.64
N ALA A 808 0.17 1.20 6.24
CA ALA A 808 -0.58 0.37 5.30
C ALA A 808 -0.42 -1.13 5.57
N ASP A 809 -1.44 -1.89 5.18
CA ASP A 809 -1.37 -3.34 5.07
C ASP A 809 -0.42 -3.75 3.95
N VAL A 810 0.46 -4.70 4.27
CA VAL A 810 1.43 -5.26 3.32
C VAL A 810 0.90 -6.60 2.80
N SER A 811 0.64 -7.55 3.69
CA SER A 811 0.16 -8.89 3.33
C SER A 811 -1.32 -8.85 2.94
N GLU A 812 -1.66 -9.38 1.77
CA GLU A 812 -3.04 -9.44 1.26
C GLU A 812 -3.39 -10.85 0.73
N GLY A 813 -4.68 -11.15 0.61
CA GLY A 813 -5.17 -12.41 0.03
C GLY A 813 -4.65 -13.65 0.74
N GLY A 814 -4.23 -14.64 -0.05
CA GLY A 814 -3.65 -15.90 0.42
C GLY A 814 -2.29 -15.75 1.14
N PHE A 815 -1.78 -14.52 1.28
CA PHE A 815 -0.59 -14.22 2.10
C PHE A 815 -0.92 -13.66 3.48
N ARG A 816 -2.21 -13.49 3.84
CA ARG A 816 -2.64 -13.17 5.21
C ARG A 816 -2.46 -14.40 6.13
N GLY A 817 -2.27 -14.19 7.43
CA GLY A 817 -2.14 -15.29 8.39
C GLY A 817 -1.19 -15.01 9.55
N ASP A 818 -0.56 -16.09 10.04
CA ASP A 818 0.45 -16.01 11.10
C ASP A 818 1.85 -15.87 10.51
N PHE A 819 2.57 -14.87 11.01
CA PHE A 819 3.91 -14.51 10.55
C PHE A 819 4.88 -14.51 11.72
N ASP A 820 6.07 -15.06 11.49
CA ASP A 820 7.16 -15.00 12.46
C ASP A 820 8.01 -13.74 12.25
N ARG A 821 8.33 -13.38 10.98
CA ARG A 821 9.26 -12.29 10.66
C ARG A 821 8.87 -11.49 9.43
N ALA A 822 9.10 -10.18 9.50
CA ALA A 822 9.05 -9.25 8.37
C ALA A 822 10.31 -8.34 8.35
N VAL A 823 10.76 -7.97 7.16
CA VAL A 823 11.90 -7.07 6.91
C VAL A 823 11.51 -6.03 5.87
N VAL A 824 12.15 -4.87 5.90
CA VAL A 824 11.90 -3.76 4.97
C VAL A 824 13.21 -3.18 4.46
N ALA A 825 13.23 -2.74 3.22
CA ALA A 825 14.26 -1.86 2.67
C ALA A 825 13.59 -0.72 1.90
N SER A 826 14.25 0.43 1.84
CA SER A 826 13.75 1.63 1.16
C SER A 826 14.80 2.22 0.22
N ASP A 827 14.35 2.90 -0.82
CA ASP A 827 15.22 3.62 -1.75
C ASP A 827 15.14 5.15 -1.60
N ALA A 828 15.89 5.86 -2.44
CA ALA A 828 15.99 7.32 -2.44
C ALA A 828 14.70 8.07 -2.83
N LEU A 829 13.66 7.35 -3.26
CA LEU A 829 12.39 7.89 -3.74
C LEU A 829 11.23 7.58 -2.78
N ASN A 830 11.52 7.14 -1.55
CA ASN A 830 10.55 6.75 -0.53
C ASN A 830 9.71 5.53 -0.91
N ARG A 831 10.27 4.64 -1.73
CA ARG A 831 9.66 3.36 -2.08
C ARG A 831 10.25 2.28 -1.21
N VAL A 832 9.42 1.32 -0.82
CA VAL A 832 9.78 0.26 0.10
C VAL A 832 9.48 -1.09 -0.51
N VAL A 833 10.38 -2.05 -0.28
CA VAL A 833 10.07 -3.47 -0.40
C VAL A 833 9.94 -4.03 1.01
N VAL A 834 8.81 -4.66 1.28
CA VAL A 834 8.58 -5.42 2.52
C VAL A 834 8.56 -6.89 2.16
N SER A 835 9.25 -7.71 2.95
CA SER A 835 9.29 -9.16 2.76
C SER A 835 9.07 -9.89 4.08
N TRP A 836 8.34 -11.00 4.05
CA TRP A 836 7.93 -11.73 5.24
C TRP A 836 7.83 -13.23 4.97
N VAL A 837 7.84 -14.02 6.05
CA VAL A 837 7.61 -15.47 5.94
C VAL A 837 6.11 -15.68 5.90
N ALA A 838 5.62 -16.29 4.83
CA ALA A 838 4.23 -16.69 4.68
C ALA A 838 4.16 -18.21 4.56
N ARG A 839 3.05 -18.80 4.99
CA ARG A 839 2.68 -20.15 4.56
C ARG A 839 1.34 -20.04 3.83
N PRO A 840 1.36 -19.74 2.53
CA PRO A 840 0.11 -19.60 1.81
C PRO A 840 -0.72 -20.87 1.85
N GLU A 841 -2.04 -20.73 1.73
CA GLU A 841 -2.95 -21.87 1.70
C GLU A 841 -2.56 -22.87 0.59
N GLY A 842 -2.57 -24.16 0.92
CA GLY A 842 -2.14 -25.24 0.03
C GLY A 842 -0.64 -25.51 -0.01
N TYR A 843 0.21 -24.72 0.65
CA TYR A 843 1.66 -24.99 0.73
C TYR A 843 2.03 -25.87 1.94
N GLU A 844 2.82 -26.92 1.69
CA GLU A 844 3.37 -27.82 2.72
C GLU A 844 4.34 -27.11 3.67
N GLN A 845 5.08 -26.12 3.16
CA GLN A 845 6.17 -25.43 3.85
C GLN A 845 6.08 -23.91 3.72
N ASN A 846 6.77 -23.21 4.61
CA ASN A 846 6.88 -21.76 4.58
C ASN A 846 7.62 -21.28 3.32
N GLN A 847 7.15 -20.16 2.77
CA GLN A 847 7.76 -19.41 1.68
C GLN A 847 8.07 -17.98 2.13
N VAL A 848 9.03 -17.34 1.46
CA VAL A 848 9.24 -15.90 1.53
C VAL A 848 8.27 -15.23 0.56
N ALA A 849 7.54 -14.23 1.03
CA ALA A 849 6.71 -13.35 0.22
C ALA A 849 7.28 -11.93 0.24
N ALA A 850 6.92 -11.12 -0.73
CA ALA A 850 7.30 -9.72 -0.81
C ALA A 850 6.20 -8.85 -1.44
N ARG A 851 6.25 -7.55 -1.16
CA ARG A 851 5.41 -6.52 -1.79
C ARG A 851 6.17 -5.20 -1.86
N VAL A 852 5.92 -4.43 -2.92
CA VAL A 852 6.52 -3.10 -3.10
C VAL A 852 5.44 -2.02 -2.92
N LEU A 853 5.76 -0.99 -2.14
CA LEU A 853 4.90 0.17 -1.90
C LEU A 853 5.69 1.48 -2.08
N GLU A 854 5.00 2.58 -2.28
CA GLU A 854 5.54 3.94 -2.35
C GLU A 854 4.87 4.80 -1.27
N LEU A 855 5.66 5.53 -0.47
CA LEU A 855 5.14 6.52 0.46
C LEU A 855 5.01 7.87 -0.24
N ASP A 856 3.80 8.42 -0.27
CA ASP A 856 3.59 9.85 -0.49
C ASP A 856 3.52 10.55 0.87
N GLY A 857 4.65 11.12 1.28
CA GLY A 857 4.73 11.82 2.56
C GLY A 857 3.92 13.11 2.62
N THR A 858 3.54 13.70 1.48
CA THR A 858 2.69 14.89 1.44
C THR A 858 1.23 14.49 1.63
N ALA A 859 0.79 13.46 0.91
CA ALA A 859 -0.55 12.90 1.05
C ALA A 859 -0.72 12.01 2.29
N LYS A 860 0.36 11.77 3.05
CA LYS A 860 0.38 10.91 4.25
C LYS A 860 -0.24 9.53 3.99
N SER A 861 0.13 8.92 2.88
CA SER A 861 -0.42 7.63 2.46
C SER A 861 0.62 6.75 1.77
N PHE A 862 0.41 5.44 1.81
CA PHE A 862 1.14 4.47 1.00
C PHE A 862 0.34 4.09 -0.24
N ARG A 863 1.04 3.83 -1.34
CA ARG A 863 0.52 3.26 -2.58
C ARG A 863 1.20 1.93 -2.88
N PRO A 864 0.46 0.83 -3.04
CA PRO A 864 1.05 -0.40 -3.57
C PRO A 864 1.57 -0.19 -5.00
N LEU A 865 2.81 -0.58 -5.26
CA LEU A 865 3.37 -0.68 -6.62
C LEU A 865 3.19 -2.08 -7.20
N THR A 866 2.99 -3.08 -6.34
CA THR A 866 2.72 -4.47 -6.72
C THR A 866 1.64 -5.07 -5.81
N ALA A 867 1.03 -6.16 -6.28
CA ALA A 867 0.41 -7.14 -5.38
C ALA A 867 1.50 -7.86 -4.55
N SER A 868 1.10 -8.67 -3.56
CA SER A 868 2.01 -9.61 -2.88
C SER A 868 2.47 -10.74 -3.83
N PHE A 869 3.73 -11.14 -3.76
CA PHE A 869 4.34 -12.16 -4.64
C PHE A 869 5.41 -13.01 -3.95
N LEU A 870 5.71 -14.18 -4.53
CA LEU A 870 6.82 -15.05 -4.18
C LEU A 870 8.06 -14.68 -5.03
N PRO A 871 9.18 -14.24 -4.43
CA PRO A 871 10.31 -13.69 -5.17
C PRO A 871 11.18 -14.77 -5.84
N PHE A 872 11.22 -15.97 -5.27
CA PHE A 872 12.13 -17.04 -5.68
C PHE A 872 11.56 -17.92 -6.79
N ILE A 873 12.44 -18.50 -7.61
CA ILE A 873 12.08 -19.60 -8.51
C ILE A 873 11.75 -20.85 -7.68
N ASN A 874 12.48 -21.06 -6.58
CA ASN A 874 12.25 -22.12 -5.61
C ASN A 874 11.05 -21.81 -4.72
N GLU A 875 9.88 -21.76 -5.35
CA GLU A 875 8.58 -21.79 -4.71
C GLU A 875 7.83 -23.05 -5.15
N SER A 876 7.17 -23.72 -4.21
CA SER A 876 6.37 -24.90 -4.51
C SER A 876 5.39 -25.20 -3.39
N GLN A 877 4.20 -25.67 -3.77
CA GLN A 877 3.20 -26.18 -2.83
C GLN A 877 3.66 -27.47 -2.13
N ALA A 878 4.54 -28.25 -2.76
CA ALA A 878 4.97 -29.56 -2.27
C ALA A 878 6.47 -29.82 -2.50
N GLY A 879 6.96 -30.97 -2.00
CA GLY A 879 8.33 -31.42 -2.26
C GLY A 879 9.37 -30.82 -1.33
N ALA A 880 8.94 -30.42 -0.13
CA ALA A 880 9.78 -29.89 0.95
C ALA A 880 10.59 -28.63 0.61
N ILE A 881 10.24 -27.90 -0.46
CA ILE A 881 10.83 -26.59 -0.77
C ILE A 881 10.40 -25.59 0.30
N ARG A 882 11.37 -24.95 0.97
CA ARG A 882 11.12 -24.02 2.07
C ARG A 882 12.05 -22.83 1.95
N THR A 883 11.49 -21.63 2.11
CA THR A 883 12.27 -20.38 2.11
C THR A 883 11.86 -19.53 3.32
N ILE A 884 12.84 -19.12 4.14
CA ILE A 884 12.62 -18.43 5.43
C ILE A 884 13.75 -17.45 5.76
N GLN A 885 13.53 -16.62 6.80
CA GLN A 885 14.54 -15.73 7.41
C GLN A 885 15.26 -14.88 6.37
N MET A 886 14.49 -14.03 5.71
CA MET A 886 14.92 -13.23 4.58
C MET A 886 15.58 -11.91 4.99
N SER A 887 16.33 -11.35 4.04
CA SER A 887 16.82 -9.98 4.05
C SER A 887 16.61 -9.36 2.67
N VAL A 888 16.33 -8.06 2.63
CA VAL A 888 16.03 -7.35 1.36
C VAL A 888 16.87 -6.09 1.21
N ALA A 889 17.27 -5.80 -0.03
CA ALA A 889 17.98 -4.58 -0.41
C ALA A 889 17.35 -4.00 -1.67
N LEU A 890 17.39 -2.67 -1.80
CA LEU A 890 16.69 -1.93 -2.84
C LEU A 890 17.61 -0.87 -3.45
N THR A 891 17.75 -0.89 -4.77
CA THR A 891 18.16 0.30 -5.55
C THR A 891 16.91 0.94 -6.13
N THR A 892 17.02 2.12 -6.75
CA THR A 892 15.88 2.73 -7.46
C THR A 892 15.43 1.97 -8.71
N ARG A 893 16.13 0.87 -9.08
CA ARG A 893 15.90 0.11 -10.32
C ARG A 893 15.82 -1.41 -10.12
N GLN A 894 16.34 -1.96 -9.03
CA GLN A 894 16.38 -3.40 -8.75
C GLN A 894 16.14 -3.71 -7.28
N ILE A 895 15.61 -4.90 -7.02
CA ILE A 895 15.36 -5.46 -5.70
C ILE A 895 16.21 -6.73 -5.57
N LEU A 896 16.92 -6.89 -4.46
CA LEU A 896 17.51 -8.16 -4.05
C LEU A 896 16.73 -8.72 -2.86
N VAL A 897 16.38 -10.01 -2.95
CA VAL A 897 15.81 -10.78 -1.84
C VAL A 897 16.74 -11.95 -1.56
N ALA A 898 17.27 -12.03 -0.34
CA ALA A 898 18.06 -13.14 0.16
C ALA A 898 17.28 -13.91 1.23
N ALA A 899 17.52 -15.21 1.35
CA ALA A 899 16.88 -16.06 2.33
C ALA A 899 17.74 -17.28 2.66
N LYS A 900 17.26 -18.10 3.59
CA LYS A 900 17.77 -19.45 3.80
C LYS A 900 16.67 -20.50 3.68
N GLY A 901 17.05 -21.75 3.43
CA GLY A 901 16.10 -22.86 3.44
C GLY A 901 16.52 -24.09 2.67
N GLU A 902 15.54 -24.88 2.27
CA GLU A 902 15.68 -26.11 1.48
C GLU A 902 15.19 -25.84 0.06
N ILE A 903 16.09 -25.86 -0.91
CA ILE A 903 15.81 -25.49 -2.30
C ILE A 903 16.25 -26.57 -3.27
N ASN A 904 15.82 -26.45 -4.53
CA ASN A 904 16.38 -27.19 -5.64
C ASN A 904 17.56 -26.39 -6.24
N LEU A 905 18.78 -26.91 -6.13
CA LEU A 905 20.02 -26.29 -6.58
C LEU A 905 20.07 -26.03 -8.10
N GLN A 906 19.17 -26.63 -8.88
CA GLN A 906 19.04 -26.42 -10.33
C GLN A 906 17.87 -25.50 -10.69
N ASN A 907 17.21 -24.88 -9.72
CA ASN A 907 16.01 -24.05 -9.89
C ASN A 907 14.87 -24.82 -10.58
N GLN A 908 14.72 -26.10 -10.22
CA GLN A 908 13.65 -27.00 -10.68
C GLN A 908 12.78 -27.44 -9.49
N PRO A 909 11.99 -26.53 -8.88
CA PRO A 909 11.26 -26.79 -7.64
C PRO A 909 10.28 -27.97 -7.73
N ALA A 910 9.76 -28.27 -8.93
CA ALA A 910 8.90 -29.43 -9.18
C ALA A 910 9.58 -30.79 -8.89
N GLN A 911 10.92 -30.83 -8.79
CA GLN A 911 11.68 -32.03 -8.43
C GLN A 911 11.95 -32.14 -6.92
N GLY A 912 11.44 -31.19 -6.12
CA GLY A 912 11.67 -31.12 -4.68
C GLY A 912 13.06 -30.58 -4.32
N ALA A 913 13.26 -30.36 -3.02
CA ALA A 913 14.51 -29.85 -2.47
C ALA A 913 15.64 -30.89 -2.59
N ASN A 914 16.84 -30.43 -2.94
CA ASN A 914 18.07 -31.25 -2.99
C ASN A 914 19.31 -30.54 -2.42
N SER A 915 19.15 -29.35 -1.85
CA SER A 915 20.19 -28.69 -1.07
C SER A 915 20.34 -29.32 0.32
N PRO A 916 21.47 -29.10 1.01
CA PRO A 916 21.53 -29.22 2.46
C PRO A 916 20.53 -28.29 3.14
N ARG A 917 20.26 -28.55 4.42
CA ARG A 917 19.33 -27.75 5.23
C ARG A 917 19.83 -26.33 5.45
N GLU A 918 18.90 -25.39 5.35
CA GLU A 918 19.09 -23.96 5.63
C GLU A 918 20.25 -23.30 4.85
N ILE A 919 20.47 -23.65 3.58
CA ILE A 919 21.49 -23.02 2.74
C ILE A 919 21.14 -21.55 2.46
N ASN A 920 22.13 -20.66 2.35
CA ASN A 920 21.91 -19.25 1.99
C ASN A 920 21.90 -19.03 0.47
N PHE A 921 20.89 -18.33 -0.01
CA PHE A 921 20.70 -17.99 -1.42
C PHE A 921 19.98 -16.65 -1.59
N TYR A 922 20.01 -16.11 -2.80
CA TYR A 922 19.32 -14.86 -3.13
C TYR A 922 18.85 -14.85 -4.58
N THR A 923 18.00 -13.88 -4.91
CA THR A 923 17.55 -13.57 -6.27
C THR A 923 17.58 -12.06 -6.48
N VAL A 924 17.70 -11.61 -7.74
CA VAL A 924 17.62 -10.18 -8.10
C VAL A 924 16.53 -10.01 -9.14
N ILE A 925 15.63 -9.06 -8.88
CA ILE A 925 14.46 -8.77 -9.71
C ILE A 925 14.39 -7.27 -10.04
N SER A 926 13.66 -6.92 -11.09
CA SER A 926 13.44 -5.51 -11.44
C SER A 926 12.60 -4.78 -10.38
N HIS A 927 12.83 -3.47 -10.24
CA HIS A 927 11.88 -2.59 -9.55
C HIS A 927 10.62 -2.40 -10.42
N PRO A 928 9.39 -2.36 -9.86
CA PRO A 928 8.15 -2.15 -10.63
C PRO A 928 8.08 -0.82 -11.37
N ASP A 929 8.79 0.19 -10.85
CA ASP A 929 8.86 1.54 -11.38
C ASP A 929 10.33 1.99 -11.41
N PRO A 930 11.17 1.53 -12.37
CA PRO A 930 12.60 1.81 -12.32
C PRO A 930 12.89 3.29 -12.64
N LYS A 931 13.57 3.99 -11.73
CA LYS A 931 13.88 5.42 -11.83
C LYS A 931 15.35 5.71 -11.54
N ASP A 932 15.82 6.89 -11.95
CA ASP A 932 17.16 7.35 -11.60
C ASP A 932 17.25 7.72 -10.11
N ASP A 933 18.43 7.54 -9.53
CA ASP A 933 18.67 7.84 -8.13
C ASP A 933 18.94 9.35 -7.94
N PRO A 934 18.09 10.08 -7.19
CA PRO A 934 18.28 11.51 -6.93
C PRO A 934 19.37 11.82 -5.88
N THR A 935 19.94 10.80 -5.24
CA THR A 935 20.93 10.98 -4.17
C THR A 935 22.22 11.63 -4.71
N PRO A 936 22.77 12.64 -4.02
CA PRO A 936 24.07 13.20 -4.39
C PRO A 936 25.17 12.13 -4.41
N PRO A 937 26.01 12.08 -5.47
CA PRO A 937 27.10 11.11 -5.57
C PRO A 937 28.13 11.19 -4.42
N ALA A 938 28.75 10.05 -4.10
CA ALA A 938 29.84 9.97 -3.13
C ALA A 938 31.03 10.86 -3.54
N GLY A 939 31.63 11.56 -2.57
CA GLY A 939 32.69 12.56 -2.82
C GLY A 939 32.18 13.94 -3.19
N GLY A 940 30.85 14.13 -3.22
CA GLY A 940 30.21 15.34 -3.74
C GLY A 940 30.21 15.28 -5.25
N GLY A 941 29.06 14.95 -5.84
CA GLY A 941 28.91 15.02 -7.29
C GLY A 941 29.27 16.41 -7.80
N ASP A 942 29.95 16.45 -8.95
CA ASP A 942 30.07 17.66 -9.74
C ASP A 942 28.69 18.28 -9.85
N VAL A 943 28.57 19.54 -9.45
CA VAL A 943 27.33 20.28 -9.64
C VAL A 943 27.11 20.34 -11.16
N VAL A 944 26.22 19.50 -11.69
CA VAL A 944 25.84 19.56 -13.10
C VAL A 944 24.94 20.77 -13.25
N PRO A 945 25.38 21.83 -13.95
CA PRO A 945 24.58 23.04 -14.04
C PRO A 945 23.32 22.78 -14.87
N ARG A 946 22.16 23.12 -14.32
CA ARG A 946 20.93 23.19 -15.13
C ARG A 946 20.93 24.52 -15.87
N LEU A 947 20.87 24.50 -17.20
CA LEU A 947 20.71 25.72 -18.00
C LEU A 947 19.22 26.03 -18.17
N SER A 948 18.82 27.28 -17.93
CA SER A 948 17.48 27.78 -18.21
C SER A 948 17.57 28.85 -19.29
N VAL A 949 16.61 28.86 -20.21
CA VAL A 949 16.61 29.75 -21.37
C VAL A 949 15.31 30.52 -21.41
N THR A 950 15.39 31.85 -21.33
CA THR A 950 14.22 32.74 -21.37
C THR A 950 14.34 33.71 -22.53
N ARG A 951 13.32 33.77 -23.38
CA ARG A 951 13.23 34.78 -24.45
C ARG A 951 12.56 36.05 -23.91
N ALA A 952 13.17 37.20 -24.17
CA ALA A 952 12.59 38.51 -23.92
C ALA A 952 12.85 39.42 -25.12
N GLY A 953 11.79 39.81 -25.85
CA GLY A 953 11.91 40.61 -27.06
C GLY A 953 12.76 39.96 -28.15
N GLY A 954 13.75 40.71 -28.66
CA GLY A 954 14.72 40.27 -29.66
C GLY A 954 15.97 39.60 -29.06
N SER A 955 15.88 39.00 -27.88
CA SER A 955 17.03 38.36 -27.22
C SER A 955 16.64 37.10 -26.44
N VAL A 956 17.60 36.20 -26.27
CA VAL A 956 17.53 35.01 -25.42
C VAL A 956 18.51 35.20 -24.26
N THR A 957 18.06 34.98 -23.03
CA THR A 957 18.91 34.94 -21.85
C THR A 957 19.05 33.51 -21.37
N VAL A 958 20.29 33.05 -21.18
CA VAL A 958 20.66 31.75 -20.64
C VAL A 958 21.16 31.93 -19.21
N THR A 959 20.44 31.38 -18.24
CA THR A 959 20.82 31.31 -16.82
C THR A 959 21.30 29.89 -16.48
N SER A 960 21.98 29.73 -15.34
CA SER A 960 22.34 28.40 -14.83
C SER A 960 21.93 28.24 -13.38
N GLU A 961 21.74 27.00 -12.95
CA GLU A 961 21.60 26.64 -11.53
C GLU A 961 22.67 25.59 -11.19
N PRO A 962 23.63 25.92 -10.30
CA PRO A 962 23.83 27.19 -9.63
C PRO A 962 24.26 28.31 -10.62
N GLN A 963 24.04 29.56 -10.20
CA GLN A 963 24.47 30.76 -10.92
C GLN A 963 25.55 31.50 -10.11
N PRO A 964 26.73 31.80 -10.67
CA PRO A 964 27.22 31.46 -12.01
C PRO A 964 27.48 29.95 -12.20
N LEU A 965 27.74 29.52 -13.45
CA LEU A 965 28.16 28.16 -13.78
C LEU A 965 29.29 27.69 -12.85
N PRO A 966 29.25 26.44 -12.37
CA PRO A 966 30.30 25.87 -11.52
C PRO A 966 31.69 25.99 -12.15
N ALA A 967 32.71 26.12 -11.29
CA ALA A 967 34.10 26.22 -11.74
C ALA A 967 34.49 25.03 -12.63
N GLY A 968 35.08 25.32 -13.79
CA GLY A 968 35.47 24.30 -14.78
C GLY A 968 34.47 24.09 -15.91
N PHE A 969 33.24 24.62 -15.81
CA PHE A 969 32.33 24.68 -16.96
C PHE A 969 32.51 25.96 -17.76
N VAL A 970 32.37 25.85 -19.09
CA VAL A 970 32.41 26.96 -20.04
C VAL A 970 31.17 26.88 -20.94
N LEU A 971 30.45 27.98 -21.07
CA LEU A 971 29.36 28.07 -22.04
C LEU A 971 29.97 28.23 -23.45
N GLU A 972 29.63 27.32 -24.35
CA GLU A 972 30.08 27.33 -25.74
C GLU A 972 28.89 27.51 -26.70
N LEU A 973 29.18 28.18 -27.83
CA LEU A 973 28.27 28.34 -28.96
C LEU A 973 28.78 27.55 -30.17
N GLY A 974 27.86 27.01 -30.97
CA GLY A 974 28.18 26.31 -32.21
C GLY A 974 27.13 26.60 -33.29
N PRO A 975 27.52 26.59 -34.59
CA PRO A 975 26.58 26.76 -35.70
C PRO A 975 25.77 25.49 -35.98
N THR A 976 26.16 24.34 -35.40
CA THR A 976 25.44 23.06 -35.48
C THR A 976 25.59 22.28 -34.16
N VAL A 977 24.76 21.26 -33.94
CA VAL A 977 24.90 20.32 -32.80
C VAL A 977 26.26 19.60 -32.79
N ASN A 978 26.96 19.52 -33.92
CA ASN A 978 28.27 18.88 -34.03
C ASN A 978 29.44 19.87 -33.95
N GLY A 979 29.17 21.17 -33.80
CA GLY A 979 30.19 22.23 -33.76
C GLY A 979 30.55 22.78 -35.15
N PRO A 980 31.70 23.46 -35.31
CA PRO A 980 32.73 23.72 -34.31
C PRO A 980 32.21 24.55 -33.13
N TRP A 981 32.64 24.22 -31.92
CA TRP A 981 32.20 24.87 -30.68
C TRP A 981 33.24 25.89 -30.22
N ALA A 982 32.81 27.09 -29.84
CA ALA A 982 33.67 28.15 -29.35
C ALA A 982 33.16 28.68 -28.00
N PRO A 983 34.05 28.93 -27.02
CA PRO A 983 33.68 29.60 -25.78
C PRO A 983 33.03 30.95 -26.04
N GLN A 984 31.94 31.24 -25.33
CA GLN A 984 31.34 32.57 -25.37
C GLN A 984 32.21 33.54 -24.56
N VAL A 985 32.69 34.60 -25.23
CA VAL A 985 33.63 35.56 -24.62
C VAL A 985 32.96 36.29 -23.47
N GLY A 986 33.52 36.14 -22.26
CA GLY A 986 33.18 36.94 -21.08
C GLY A 986 32.02 36.43 -20.21
N ALA A 987 31.59 35.16 -20.29
CA ALA A 987 30.39 34.74 -19.58
C ALA A 987 30.45 33.36 -18.90
N ASN A 988 29.91 33.30 -17.67
CA ASN A 988 29.68 32.08 -16.89
C ASN A 988 28.19 31.90 -16.54
N SER A 989 27.27 32.63 -17.20
CA SER A 989 25.83 32.84 -16.86
C SER A 989 25.57 33.94 -15.79
N PRO A 990 24.53 34.79 -15.95
CA PRO A 990 23.57 34.81 -17.06
C PRO A 990 24.18 35.38 -18.36
N VAL A 991 23.78 34.86 -19.52
CA VAL A 991 24.28 35.28 -20.84
C VAL A 991 23.11 35.69 -21.72
N THR A 992 23.14 36.91 -22.26
CA THR A 992 22.13 37.36 -23.23
C THR A 992 22.70 37.31 -24.64
N VAL A 993 22.00 36.63 -25.54
CA VAL A 993 22.33 36.50 -26.96
C VAL A 993 21.21 37.15 -27.78
N PRO A 994 21.52 38.09 -28.70
CA PRO A 994 20.51 38.68 -29.56
C PRO A 994 19.95 37.67 -30.57
N ILE A 995 18.64 37.74 -30.82
CA ILE A 995 17.94 36.98 -31.87
C ILE A 995 17.98 37.83 -33.14
N GLY A 996 18.84 37.46 -34.09
CA GLY A 996 18.96 38.10 -35.41
C GLY A 996 18.41 37.25 -36.55
N THR A 997 18.63 37.68 -37.80
CA THR A 997 18.39 36.91 -39.04
C THR A 997 19.53 35.94 -39.38
N GLU A 998 20.41 35.68 -38.41
CA GLU A 998 21.59 34.82 -38.53
C GLU A 998 21.23 33.33 -38.39
N PRO A 999 22.11 32.38 -38.78
CA PRO A 999 21.88 30.94 -38.64
C PRO A 999 21.59 30.51 -37.19
N ALA A 1000 20.86 29.40 -37.03
CA ALA A 1000 20.56 28.84 -35.71
C ALA A 1000 21.85 28.59 -34.90
N VAL A 1001 21.91 29.13 -33.68
CA VAL A 1001 23.04 28.96 -32.77
C VAL A 1001 22.68 27.92 -31.72
N PHE A 1002 23.53 26.91 -31.56
CA PHE A 1002 23.41 25.90 -30.52
C PHE A 1002 24.25 26.29 -29.31
N LEU A 1003 23.79 25.92 -28.12
CA LEU A 1003 24.40 26.22 -26.83
C LEU A 1003 24.74 24.93 -26.10
N ARG A 1004 25.89 24.87 -25.44
CA ARG A 1004 26.22 23.82 -24.46
C ARG A 1004 27.05 24.36 -23.32
N ALA A 1005 26.93 23.77 -22.13
CA ALA A 1005 27.95 23.90 -21.09
C ALA A 1005 28.92 22.73 -21.24
N ARG A 1006 30.19 23.03 -21.51
CA ARG A 1006 31.27 22.04 -21.61
C ARG A 1006 32.15 22.13 -20.39
N ARG A 1007 32.59 20.99 -19.87
CA ARG A 1007 33.69 20.91 -18.91
C ARG A 1007 35.00 20.59 -19.63
#